data_AF-A0A0F7VFA1-F1
#
_entry.id   AF-A0A0F7VFA1-F1
#
_cell.length_a   1.000
_cell.length_b   1.000
_cell.length_c   1.000
_cell.angle_alpha   90.00
_cell.angle_beta   90.00
_cell.angle_gamma   90.00
#
_symmetry.space_group_name_H-M   'P 1'
#
loop_
_entity.id
_entity.type
_entity.pdbx_description
1 polymer ?
#
loop_
_entity_poly.entity_id
_entity_poly.type
_entity_poly.pdbx_seq_one_letter_code
_entity_poly.pdbx_strand_id
1 'polypeptide(L)'
;MFSSSPLPAAPLVFDWGTHTLRAGVSGDALPRWVAPSVVGLPHEALSSSAAFGFWLDDSASPSRKTGSDRCALAPLNPLEKRDHLDVSPVVSYLPACHAPSGEDGGPASREDREKAKRKRRGEDGRKEDRLADGGFPSFLGASAGWGNAPGVYAVDIPGFRRLLDTACGCRGMDEGSLEGRSLLLSEPNLTNRPLRDSFAEMLFEDFKVSRAFLCKKAALACFGCARTSGIVADVGHSNTSVCAVQEGFVLQRAIKEFPFGAGHCAAFTQGVLQQQGVSVTPGFAVVRSPLAAATRKGEREERDRRRKGCSAERRRSAEEGRREEDARGPEATAEAPSLPGFTRTVDEKHNEVVQVAPCPHVAQSYRLWGEMHIVEVLAQVLGECRPRPDASAMVAATLSSAASPQASRGRPKLGVRRGKSSSSRSGDSRDCGDGEKKREEKVEEDERTQLFVLPDGTKLSAAVTDAIRTAVPETLFSAPLRLHFFNLLSAASAGAREGDSERGAKVCDCELVEAVRECVSAAGAARRDTLAAVIPTGGGTLSPGFLERFKEELQQLPQDPALAPLLASTAGASLDGEGGFAGGCLRVVASAVEAERHFASWIGGSILGCLGSFSQFCVTQAEYEEYGARAALDRKCP
;
A
#
# COMPACT_ATOMS: atom_id res chain seq x y z
N MET A 1 -0.16 -52.86 -17.14
CA MET A 1 -0.98 -51.76 -16.59
C MET A 1 -0.06 -50.88 -15.75
N PHE A 2 0.56 -49.87 -16.37
CA PHE A 2 1.18 -48.80 -15.59
C PHE A 2 0.02 -47.94 -15.10
N SER A 3 -0.31 -48.06 -13.81
CA SER A 3 -1.19 -47.10 -13.14
C SER A 3 -0.54 -45.74 -13.31
N SER A 4 -1.11 -44.90 -14.17
CA SER A 4 -0.79 -43.48 -14.23
C SER A 4 -1.31 -42.88 -12.92
N SER A 5 -0.52 -42.97 -11.86
CA SER A 5 -0.66 -42.06 -10.73
C SER A 5 -0.67 -40.65 -11.32
N PRO A 6 -1.72 -39.85 -11.09
CA PRO A 6 -1.75 -38.49 -11.61
C PRO A 6 -0.47 -37.79 -11.16
N LEU A 7 0.18 -37.05 -12.07
CA LEU A 7 1.31 -36.22 -11.71
C LEU A 7 0.87 -35.37 -10.49
N PRO A 8 1.71 -35.26 -9.45
CA PRO A 8 1.35 -34.49 -8.27
C PRO A 8 0.97 -33.08 -8.72
N ALA A 9 -0.16 -32.59 -8.20
CA ALA A 9 -0.63 -31.25 -8.50
C ALA A 9 0.48 -30.23 -8.20
N ALA A 10 0.69 -29.29 -9.11
CA ALA A 10 1.71 -28.28 -8.95
C ALA A 10 1.50 -27.52 -7.62
N PRO A 11 2.59 -27.23 -6.87
CA PRO A 11 2.49 -26.50 -5.62
C PRO A 11 1.79 -25.16 -5.79
N LEU A 12 0.95 -24.81 -4.81
CA LEU A 12 0.34 -23.48 -4.71
C LEU A 12 1.33 -22.50 -4.08
N VAL A 13 1.35 -21.26 -4.54
CA VAL A 13 2.25 -20.23 -4.05
C VAL A 13 1.43 -19.08 -3.48
N PHE A 14 1.65 -18.76 -2.21
CA PHE A 14 1.04 -17.64 -1.52
C PHE A 14 2.13 -16.63 -1.11
N ASP A 15 2.06 -15.44 -1.68
CA ASP A 15 2.93 -14.31 -1.37
C ASP A 15 2.10 -13.21 -0.70
N TRP A 16 2.37 -12.93 0.56
CA TRP A 16 1.55 -12.01 1.37
C TRP A 16 2.32 -10.78 1.80
N GLY A 17 1.70 -9.62 1.73
CA GLY A 17 2.22 -8.35 2.24
C GLY A 17 1.18 -7.62 3.08
N THR A 18 1.56 -6.44 3.59
CA THR A 18 0.64 -5.59 4.36
C THR A 18 -0.45 -4.94 3.49
N HIS A 19 -0.23 -4.85 2.17
CA HIS A 19 -1.19 -4.26 1.23
C HIS A 19 -1.94 -5.30 0.42
N THR A 20 -1.25 -6.33 -0.10
CA THR A 20 -1.86 -7.36 -0.95
C THR A 20 -1.43 -8.77 -0.55
N LEU A 21 -2.35 -9.72 -0.74
CA LEU A 21 -2.09 -11.16 -0.80
C LEU A 21 -2.18 -11.60 -2.26
N ARG A 22 -1.21 -12.39 -2.70
CA ARG A 22 -1.11 -12.92 -4.06
C ARG A 22 -1.10 -14.44 -3.99
N ALA A 23 -1.83 -15.07 -4.88
CA ALA A 23 -1.91 -16.51 -4.98
C ALA A 23 -1.81 -16.96 -6.44
N GLY A 24 -1.17 -18.11 -6.66
CA GLY A 24 -1.07 -18.73 -7.97
C GLY A 24 -0.59 -20.17 -7.88
N VAL A 25 -0.45 -20.79 -9.06
CA VAL A 25 0.18 -22.09 -9.20
C VAL A 25 1.64 -21.87 -9.55
N SER A 26 2.54 -22.67 -8.99
CA SER A 26 3.94 -22.62 -9.37
C SER A 26 4.12 -22.85 -10.88
N GLY A 27 5.03 -22.09 -11.49
CA GLY A 27 5.28 -22.09 -12.93
C GLY A 27 4.49 -21.04 -13.71
N ASP A 28 3.48 -20.41 -13.09
CA ASP A 28 2.83 -19.25 -13.69
C ASP A 28 3.82 -18.07 -13.76
N ALA A 29 3.63 -17.18 -14.73
CA ALA A 29 4.45 -15.97 -14.90
C ALA A 29 3.97 -14.77 -14.04
N LEU A 30 2.69 -14.73 -13.68
CA LEU A 30 2.07 -13.72 -12.81
C LEU A 30 1.05 -14.39 -11.88
N PRO A 31 0.77 -13.80 -10.70
CA PRO A 31 -0.24 -14.34 -9.78
C PRO A 31 -1.61 -14.41 -10.47
N ARG A 32 -2.31 -15.54 -10.30
CA ARG A 32 -3.68 -15.72 -10.81
C ARG A 32 -4.70 -14.93 -10.02
N TRP A 33 -4.39 -14.67 -8.76
CA TRP A 33 -5.27 -13.97 -7.85
C TRP A 33 -4.48 -12.98 -6.99
N VAL A 34 -4.96 -11.74 -6.92
CA VAL A 34 -4.40 -10.67 -6.08
C VAL A 34 -5.55 -9.96 -5.40
N ALA A 35 -5.49 -9.85 -4.08
CA ALA A 35 -6.49 -9.13 -3.31
C ALA A 35 -5.83 -8.30 -2.20
N PRO A 36 -6.49 -7.23 -1.72
CA PRO A 36 -6.02 -6.51 -0.56
C PRO A 36 -5.92 -7.41 0.68
N SER A 37 -4.92 -7.19 1.53
CA SER A 37 -4.69 -7.93 2.78
C SER A 37 -5.63 -7.49 3.91
N VAL A 38 -6.93 -7.42 3.63
CA VAL A 38 -7.96 -6.95 4.56
C VAL A 38 -9.18 -7.87 4.49
N VAL A 39 -9.94 -7.90 5.58
CA VAL A 39 -11.25 -8.55 5.65
C VAL A 39 -12.31 -7.55 6.09
N GLY A 40 -13.56 -7.81 5.73
CA GLY A 40 -14.71 -7.04 6.18
C GLY A 40 -15.35 -7.66 7.40
N LEU A 41 -15.61 -6.89 8.45
CA LEU A 41 -16.34 -7.31 9.63
C LEU A 41 -17.69 -6.59 9.69
N PRO A 42 -18.79 -7.24 10.08
CA PRO A 42 -20.07 -6.54 10.26
C PRO A 42 -19.91 -5.39 11.25
N HIS A 43 -20.39 -4.20 10.88
CA HIS A 43 -20.27 -3.01 11.71
C HIS A 43 -21.00 -3.22 13.05
N GLU A 44 -20.35 -2.88 14.17
CA GLU A 44 -20.78 -3.23 15.54
C GLU A 44 -22.24 -2.83 15.85
N ALA A 45 -22.73 -1.73 15.27
CA ALA A 45 -24.11 -1.28 15.39
C ALA A 45 -25.17 -2.30 14.91
N LEU A 46 -24.80 -3.27 14.07
CA LEU A 46 -25.66 -4.38 13.63
C LEU A 46 -25.38 -5.70 14.37
N SER A 47 -24.20 -5.86 14.97
CA SER A 47 -23.83 -7.08 15.72
C SER A 47 -24.66 -7.27 17.01
N SER A 48 -25.33 -6.22 17.49
CA SER A 48 -26.21 -6.24 18.67
C SER A 48 -27.69 -6.44 18.33
N SER A 49 -28.06 -6.51 17.05
CA SER A 49 -29.46 -6.63 16.62
C SER A 49 -29.83 -8.08 16.30
N ALA A 50 -30.90 -8.58 16.94
CA ALA A 50 -31.51 -9.88 16.69
C ALA A 50 -31.98 -10.10 15.22
N ALA A 51 -31.97 -9.06 14.38
CA ALA A 51 -32.35 -9.11 12.98
C ALA A 51 -31.29 -9.76 12.06
N PHE A 52 -30.06 -9.96 12.52
CA PHE A 52 -28.98 -10.54 11.70
C PHE A 52 -29.13 -12.06 11.46
N GLY A 53 -29.97 -12.75 12.24
CA GLY A 53 -30.23 -14.19 12.10
C GLY A 53 -31.00 -14.60 10.83
N PHE A 54 -31.49 -13.65 10.03
CA PHE A 54 -32.31 -13.93 8.85
C PHE A 54 -31.50 -14.16 7.56
N TRP A 55 -30.20 -13.80 7.53
CA TRP A 55 -29.34 -13.90 6.34
C TRP A 55 -28.44 -15.14 6.30
N LEU A 56 -28.50 -16.00 7.32
CA LEU A 56 -27.74 -17.25 7.36
C LEU A 56 -28.57 -18.37 6.74
N ASP A 57 -28.13 -18.86 5.58
CA ASP A 57 -28.62 -20.10 4.97
C ASP A 57 -28.31 -21.29 5.89
N ASP A 58 -29.37 -21.95 6.38
CA ASP A 58 -29.35 -22.98 7.40
C ASP A 58 -29.30 -24.37 6.75
N SER A 59 -28.15 -24.70 6.15
CA SER A 59 -27.93 -26.04 5.59
C SER A 59 -26.48 -26.54 5.69
N ALA A 60 -25.87 -26.43 6.87
CA ALA A 60 -24.70 -27.24 7.23
C ALA A 60 -24.59 -27.48 8.75
N SER A 61 -24.53 -28.75 9.13
CA SER A 61 -24.52 -29.30 10.50
C SER A 61 -23.55 -28.60 11.48
N PRO A 62 -23.87 -28.53 12.79
CA PRO A 62 -23.11 -27.75 13.75
C PRO A 62 -21.94 -28.54 14.36
N SER A 63 -20.72 -28.31 13.88
CA SER A 63 -19.52 -28.50 14.71
C SER A 63 -19.19 -27.17 15.40
N ARG A 64 -19.12 -27.19 16.73
CA ARG A 64 -18.67 -26.09 17.60
C ARG A 64 -17.29 -25.57 17.16
N LYS A 65 -17.27 -24.48 16.39
CA LYS A 65 -16.13 -23.57 16.26
C LYS A 65 -16.65 -22.15 16.49
N THR A 66 -15.88 -21.36 17.23
CA THR A 66 -16.17 -20.02 17.75
C THR A 66 -16.81 -19.10 16.70
N GLY A 67 -17.90 -18.41 17.06
CA GLY A 67 -18.77 -17.65 16.15
C GLY A 67 -18.16 -16.43 15.44
N SER A 68 -16.89 -16.09 15.67
CA SER A 68 -16.17 -14.98 15.04
C SER A 68 -15.78 -15.28 13.57
N ASP A 69 -15.38 -16.52 13.27
CA ASP A 69 -14.82 -16.90 11.95
C ASP A 69 -15.85 -16.86 10.81
N ARG A 70 -17.15 -16.96 11.12
CA ARG A 70 -18.21 -17.06 10.09
C ARG A 70 -18.60 -15.72 9.46
N CYS A 71 -18.22 -14.60 10.05
CA CYS A 71 -18.73 -13.28 9.66
C CYS A 71 -17.75 -12.42 8.85
N ALA A 72 -16.48 -12.81 8.74
CA ALA A 72 -15.51 -12.05 7.96
C ALA A 72 -15.81 -12.17 6.45
N LEU A 73 -15.87 -11.05 5.71
CA LEU A 73 -16.03 -11.02 4.25
C LEU A 73 -14.69 -10.83 3.56
N ALA A 74 -14.41 -11.68 2.58
CA ALA A 74 -13.24 -11.58 1.71
C ALA A 74 -13.54 -12.15 0.32
N PRO A 75 -12.88 -11.65 -0.75
CA PRO A 75 -12.01 -10.48 -0.74
C PRO A 75 -12.84 -9.19 -0.73
N LEU A 76 -12.24 -8.09 -0.29
CA LEU A 76 -12.84 -6.76 -0.43
C LEU A 76 -12.23 -6.03 -1.63
N ASN A 77 -13.02 -5.14 -2.23
CA ASN A 77 -12.61 -4.27 -3.32
C ASN A 77 -12.90 -2.81 -2.95
N PRO A 78 -11.91 -1.91 -2.88
CA PRO A 78 -12.12 -0.52 -2.47
C PRO A 78 -12.92 0.31 -3.49
N LEU A 79 -13.18 -0.25 -4.67
CA LEU A 79 -14.00 0.34 -5.73
C LEU A 79 -15.46 -0.13 -5.69
N GLU A 80 -15.79 -1.13 -4.85
CA GLU A 80 -17.15 -1.64 -4.69
C GLU A 80 -17.78 -1.11 -3.39
N LYS A 81 -19.00 -0.59 -3.49
CA LYS A 81 -19.73 -0.10 -2.31
C LYS A 81 -20.16 -1.29 -1.43
N ARG A 82 -19.84 -1.22 -0.14
CA ARG A 82 -20.37 -2.13 0.90
C ARG A 82 -20.93 -1.32 2.06
N ASP A 83 -22.19 -1.58 2.39
CA ASP A 83 -22.85 -0.96 3.54
C ASP A 83 -22.61 -1.79 4.80
N HIS A 84 -22.52 -1.11 5.94
CA HIS A 84 -22.42 -1.71 7.28
C HIS A 84 -21.29 -2.71 7.47
N LEU A 85 -20.15 -2.48 6.81
CA LEU A 85 -18.99 -3.33 6.87
C LEU A 85 -17.78 -2.51 7.28
N ASP A 86 -17.14 -2.86 8.39
CA ASP A 86 -15.85 -2.31 8.77
C ASP A 86 -14.72 -3.05 8.07
N VAL A 87 -13.67 -2.33 7.68
CA VAL A 87 -12.45 -2.95 7.13
C VAL A 87 -11.51 -3.26 8.28
N SER A 88 -10.95 -4.47 8.30
CA SER A 88 -9.93 -4.88 9.26
C SER A 88 -8.68 -5.36 8.51
N PRO A 89 -7.48 -4.81 8.79
CA PRO A 89 -6.25 -5.28 8.18
C PRO A 89 -5.88 -6.67 8.71
N VAL A 90 -5.66 -7.62 7.79
CA VAL A 90 -5.21 -8.97 8.15
C VAL A 90 -3.73 -8.99 8.46
N VAL A 91 -2.94 -8.19 7.74
CA VAL A 91 -1.50 -8.11 7.88
C VAL A 91 -1.11 -6.67 8.20
N SER A 92 -0.52 -6.47 9.37
CA SER A 92 -0.02 -5.17 9.82
C SER A 92 1.47 -5.23 10.13
N TYR A 93 2.18 -4.12 9.90
CA TYR A 93 3.56 -3.94 10.35
C TYR A 93 3.55 -2.86 11.44
N LEU A 94 3.74 -3.27 12.68
CA LEU A 94 3.61 -2.40 13.84
C LEU A 94 4.99 -1.98 14.35
N PRO A 95 5.20 -0.72 14.76
CA PRO A 95 6.43 -0.33 15.44
C PRO A 95 6.66 -1.16 16.72
N ALA A 96 7.91 -1.46 17.03
CA ALA A 96 8.28 -2.32 18.17
C ALA A 96 7.72 -1.87 19.53
N CYS A 97 7.33 -0.61 19.69
CA CYS A 97 6.73 -0.08 20.93
C CYS A 97 5.27 -0.52 21.18
N HIS A 98 4.62 -1.22 20.23
CA HIS A 98 3.23 -1.68 20.32
C HIS A 98 3.03 -3.19 20.23
N ALA A 99 4.11 -3.99 20.18
CA ALA A 99 3.96 -5.43 20.31
C ALA A 99 3.32 -5.75 21.66
N PRO A 100 2.24 -6.56 21.74
CA PRO A 100 1.70 -7.00 23.01
C PRO A 100 2.84 -7.70 23.75
N SER A 101 3.25 -7.12 24.89
CA SER A 101 4.33 -7.65 25.71
C SER A 101 3.93 -9.03 26.21
N GLY A 102 4.37 -10.07 25.51
CA GLY A 102 4.51 -11.39 26.10
C GLY A 102 5.53 -11.29 27.23
N GLU A 103 5.14 -11.78 28.41
CA GLU A 103 5.99 -11.80 29.59
C GLU A 103 7.38 -12.35 29.26
N ASP A 104 8.40 -11.49 29.27
CA ASP A 104 9.80 -11.89 29.23
C ASP A 104 10.12 -12.66 30.53
N GLY A 105 9.96 -13.98 30.46
CA GLY A 105 10.33 -14.91 31.51
C GLY A 105 11.85 -14.99 31.65
N GLY A 106 12.42 -14.17 32.55
CA GLY A 106 13.67 -14.51 33.21
C GLY A 106 13.54 -15.85 33.98
N PRO A 107 14.64 -16.54 34.32
CA PRO A 107 14.57 -17.86 34.94
C PRO A 107 13.98 -17.75 36.34
N ALA A 108 12.67 -18.01 36.47
CA ALA A 108 11.97 -18.02 37.74
C ALA A 108 12.46 -19.19 38.61
N SER A 109 12.75 -18.89 39.87
CA SER A 109 13.25 -19.87 40.83
C SER A 109 12.19 -20.93 41.14
N ARG A 110 12.62 -22.12 41.55
CA ARG A 110 11.76 -23.28 41.84
C ARG A 110 10.71 -22.99 42.94
N GLU A 111 10.95 -22.00 43.80
CA GLU A 111 10.01 -21.57 44.84
C GLU A 111 8.86 -20.70 44.32
N ASP A 112 9.09 -19.92 43.25
CA ASP A 112 8.05 -19.06 42.64
C ASP A 112 6.99 -19.90 41.92
N ARG A 113 7.39 -21.07 41.40
CA ARG A 113 6.52 -22.01 40.68
C ARG A 113 5.53 -22.75 41.60
N GLU A 114 5.88 -22.96 42.87
CA GLU A 114 4.98 -23.58 43.85
C GLU A 114 3.93 -22.60 44.41
N LYS A 115 4.30 -21.33 44.60
CA LYS A 115 3.35 -20.29 45.04
C LYS A 115 2.29 -19.99 43.97
N ALA A 116 2.65 -20.04 42.68
CA ALA A 116 1.71 -19.87 41.57
C ALA A 116 0.68 -21.01 41.45
N LYS A 117 1.04 -22.25 41.85
CA LYS A 117 0.12 -23.40 41.84
C LYS A 117 -0.92 -23.34 42.95
N ARG A 118 -0.60 -22.72 44.10
CA ARG A 118 -1.54 -22.57 45.23
C ARG A 118 -2.58 -21.46 45.01
N LYS A 119 -2.27 -20.45 44.19
CA LYS A 119 -3.19 -19.33 43.89
C LYS A 119 -4.22 -19.63 42.79
N ARG A 120 -4.08 -20.72 42.03
CA ARG A 120 -5.03 -21.15 40.98
C ARG A 120 -6.17 -22.05 41.46
N ARG A 121 -6.35 -22.25 42.78
CA ARG A 121 -7.37 -23.15 43.35
C ARG A 121 -8.49 -22.48 44.14
N GLY A 122 -8.65 -21.18 44.04
CA GLY A 122 -9.81 -20.50 44.61
C GLY A 122 -9.99 -19.14 43.97
N GLU A 123 -10.95 -19.05 43.04
CA GLU A 123 -11.84 -17.91 42.78
C GLU A 123 -12.44 -18.08 41.38
N ASP A 124 -13.63 -18.69 41.33
CA ASP A 124 -14.57 -18.53 40.23
C ASP A 124 -15.09 -17.08 40.27
N GLY A 125 -14.52 -16.23 39.42
CA GLY A 125 -14.88 -14.83 39.27
C GLY A 125 -14.87 -14.45 37.81
N ARG A 126 -16.07 -14.33 37.24
CA ARG A 126 -16.40 -13.83 35.90
C ARG A 126 -15.58 -12.56 35.60
N LYS A 127 -14.56 -12.67 34.73
CA LYS A 127 -13.92 -11.50 34.11
C LYS A 127 -14.49 -11.34 32.71
N GLU A 128 -15.26 -10.27 32.55
CA GLU A 128 -15.61 -9.73 31.25
C GLU A 128 -14.33 -9.25 30.57
N ASP A 129 -13.98 -9.88 29.45
CA ASP A 129 -12.98 -9.38 28.53
C ASP A 129 -13.55 -8.13 27.85
N ARG A 130 -13.22 -6.96 28.41
CA ARG A 130 -13.35 -5.70 27.67
C ARG A 130 -12.24 -5.66 26.63
N LEU A 131 -12.56 -6.20 25.44
CA LEU A 131 -11.90 -5.83 24.20
C LEU A 131 -12.06 -4.31 24.05
N ALA A 132 -10.95 -3.60 24.21
CA ALA A 132 -10.90 -2.17 24.01
C ALA A 132 -11.14 -1.85 22.53
N ASP A 133 -12.09 -0.95 22.28
CA ASP A 133 -12.45 -0.25 21.04
C ASP A 133 -11.53 -0.54 19.83
N GLY A 134 -12.04 -1.38 18.92
CA GLY A 134 -11.46 -1.68 17.61
C GLY A 134 -11.65 -0.55 16.60
N GLY A 135 -11.26 0.68 16.96
CA GLY A 135 -11.12 1.76 16.00
C GLY A 135 -10.01 1.44 15.01
N PHE A 136 -10.29 1.60 13.71
CA PHE A 136 -9.25 1.67 12.68
C PHE A 136 -8.14 2.58 13.21
N PRO A 137 -6.87 2.15 13.34
CA PRO A 137 -5.81 3.12 13.57
C PRO A 137 -5.93 4.07 12.40
N SER A 138 -6.31 5.31 12.68
CA SER A 138 -6.29 6.34 11.68
C SER A 138 -4.91 6.22 11.04
N PHE A 139 -4.88 6.06 9.72
CA PHE A 139 -3.62 5.96 8.97
C PHE A 139 -2.70 7.17 9.28
N LEU A 140 -3.30 8.22 9.86
CA LEU A 140 -2.70 9.45 10.41
C LEU A 140 -2.58 9.52 11.96
N GLY A 141 -3.25 8.69 12.75
CA GLY A 141 -3.33 8.84 14.22
C GLY A 141 -2.76 7.68 15.03
N ALA A 142 -2.00 6.76 14.42
CA ALA A 142 -0.93 6.12 15.15
C ALA A 142 0.23 7.12 15.30
N SER A 143 0.10 8.06 16.24
CA SER A 143 1.17 8.93 16.76
C SER A 143 2.28 8.15 17.49
N ALA A 144 2.34 6.83 17.27
CA ALA A 144 3.26 5.91 17.90
C ALA A 144 4.54 5.77 17.06
N GLY A 145 5.64 6.26 17.62
CA GLY A 145 6.99 6.37 17.06
C GLY A 145 7.32 5.52 15.84
N TRP A 146 7.54 6.18 14.71
CA TRP A 146 8.20 5.66 13.52
C TRP A 146 9.72 5.58 13.74
N GLY A 147 10.19 5.03 14.86
CA GLY A 147 11.63 4.95 15.11
C GLY A 147 12.35 4.05 14.08
N ASN A 148 13.69 4.07 14.08
CA ASN A 148 14.48 3.16 13.23
C ASN A 148 14.49 1.71 13.69
N ALA A 149 13.78 1.39 14.78
CA ALA A 149 13.66 0.02 15.23
C ALA A 149 12.82 -0.76 14.20
N PRO A 150 13.21 -2.01 13.86
CA PRO A 150 12.38 -2.84 13.03
C PRO A 150 11.02 -3.02 13.71
N GLY A 151 9.96 -2.93 12.91
CA GLY A 151 8.62 -3.28 13.34
C GLY A 151 8.40 -4.78 13.42
N VAL A 152 7.24 -5.17 13.95
CA VAL A 152 6.80 -6.55 14.07
C VAL A 152 5.60 -6.76 13.15
N TYR A 153 5.65 -7.83 12.35
CA TYR A 153 4.48 -8.27 11.61
C TYR A 153 3.46 -8.88 12.57
N ALA A 154 2.27 -8.29 12.59
CA ALA A 154 1.09 -8.82 13.27
C ALA A 154 0.12 -9.35 12.20
N VAL A 155 -0.28 -10.61 12.33
CA VAL A 155 -1.19 -11.28 11.38
C VAL A 155 -2.42 -11.76 12.13
N ASP A 156 -3.60 -11.31 11.69
CA ASP A 156 -4.89 -11.86 12.12
C ASP A 156 -5.07 -13.25 11.48
N ILE A 157 -4.73 -14.31 12.23
CA ILE A 157 -4.72 -15.69 11.73
C ILE A 157 -6.09 -16.12 11.17
N PRO A 158 -7.23 -15.88 11.85
CA PRO A 158 -8.57 -16.09 11.27
C PRO A 158 -8.81 -15.35 9.96
N GLY A 159 -8.51 -14.06 9.89
CA GLY A 159 -8.65 -13.27 8.66
C GLY A 159 -7.74 -13.78 7.54
N PHE A 160 -6.53 -14.19 7.88
CA PHE A 160 -5.55 -14.76 6.93
C PHE A 160 -6.03 -16.09 6.38
N ARG A 161 -6.51 -16.98 7.25
CA ARG A 161 -7.16 -18.24 6.87
C ARG A 161 -8.31 -17.97 5.89
N ARG A 162 -9.18 -16.99 6.18
CA ARG A 162 -10.29 -16.62 5.29
C ARG A 162 -9.81 -16.12 3.92
N LEU A 163 -8.73 -15.35 3.88
CA LEU A 163 -8.13 -14.92 2.62
C LEU A 163 -7.58 -16.10 1.81
N LEU A 164 -6.91 -17.07 2.45
CA LEU A 164 -6.41 -18.28 1.78
C LEU A 164 -7.54 -19.16 1.24
N ASP A 165 -8.59 -19.40 2.04
CA ASP A 165 -9.81 -20.12 1.62
C ASP A 165 -10.44 -19.45 0.38
N THR A 166 -10.55 -18.12 0.42
CA THR A 166 -11.11 -17.33 -0.69
C THR A 166 -10.25 -17.39 -1.95
N ALA A 167 -8.92 -17.33 -1.80
CA ALA A 167 -7.98 -17.41 -2.90
C ALA A 167 -8.05 -18.76 -3.61
N CYS A 168 -8.31 -19.85 -2.89
CA CYS A 168 -8.39 -21.20 -3.48
C CYS A 168 -9.77 -21.52 -4.06
N GLY A 169 -10.83 -20.92 -3.51
CA GLY A 169 -12.20 -21.15 -3.95
C GLY A 169 -12.50 -20.64 -5.37
N CYS A 170 -13.75 -20.84 -5.80
CA CYS A 170 -14.23 -20.52 -7.15
C CYS A 170 -14.20 -19.03 -7.52
N ARG A 171 -14.06 -18.13 -6.54
CA ARG A 171 -13.88 -16.69 -6.75
C ARG A 171 -12.41 -16.28 -6.84
N GLY A 172 -11.49 -17.21 -6.60
CA GLY A 172 -10.05 -17.02 -6.67
C GLY A 172 -9.44 -17.79 -7.83
N MET A 173 -8.62 -18.79 -7.51
CA MET A 173 -7.90 -19.63 -8.47
C MET A 173 -8.71 -20.84 -8.96
N ASP A 174 -9.86 -21.14 -8.34
CA ASP A 174 -10.68 -22.33 -8.61
C ASP A 174 -9.91 -23.66 -8.44
N GLU A 175 -9.00 -23.69 -7.47
CA GLU A 175 -8.19 -24.88 -7.12
C GLU A 175 -8.87 -25.78 -6.08
N GLY A 176 -10.01 -25.33 -5.52
CA GLY A 176 -10.80 -26.06 -4.55
C GLY A 176 -10.24 -25.95 -3.13
N SER A 177 -10.02 -27.09 -2.48
CA SER A 177 -9.51 -27.17 -1.10
C SER A 177 -7.97 -27.22 -1.07
N LEU A 178 -7.39 -26.69 0.01
CA LEU A 178 -5.98 -26.83 0.33
C LEU A 178 -5.60 -28.22 0.87
N GLU A 179 -6.58 -29.03 1.25
CA GLU A 179 -6.36 -30.37 1.81
C GLU A 179 -5.54 -31.26 0.86
N GLY A 180 -4.48 -31.87 1.39
CA GLY A 180 -3.56 -32.73 0.64
C GLY A 180 -2.67 -32.01 -0.38
N ARG A 181 -2.78 -30.68 -0.54
CA ARG A 181 -1.93 -29.90 -1.47
C ARG A 181 -0.53 -29.67 -0.91
N SER A 182 0.42 -29.44 -1.81
CA SER A 182 1.73 -28.87 -1.48
C SER A 182 1.68 -27.35 -1.70
N LEU A 183 2.29 -26.58 -0.81
CA LEU A 183 2.33 -25.12 -0.95
C LEU A 183 3.65 -24.49 -0.53
N LEU A 184 3.93 -23.34 -1.12
CA LEU A 184 4.92 -22.37 -0.69
C LEU A 184 4.20 -21.16 -0.11
N LEU A 185 4.60 -20.73 1.08
CA LEU A 185 4.12 -19.51 1.71
C LEU A 185 5.31 -18.58 1.96
N SER A 186 5.25 -17.36 1.42
CA SER A 186 6.26 -16.33 1.73
C SER A 186 6.26 -16.01 3.24
N GLU A 187 7.36 -15.53 3.80
CA GLU A 187 7.41 -15.04 5.18
C GLU A 187 8.33 -13.81 5.33
N PRO A 188 8.22 -13.06 6.45
CA PRO A 188 9.11 -11.94 6.76
C PRO A 188 10.59 -12.35 6.79
N ASN A 189 11.49 -11.41 6.54
CA ASN A 189 12.93 -11.70 6.53
C ASN A 189 13.48 -11.93 7.94
N LEU A 190 12.97 -11.19 8.93
CA LEU A 190 13.23 -11.42 10.34
C LEU A 190 12.43 -12.63 10.84
N THR A 191 13.12 -13.60 11.43
CA THR A 191 12.48 -14.80 11.96
C THR A 191 11.52 -14.47 13.10
N ASN A 192 10.23 -14.73 12.89
CA ASN A 192 9.18 -14.60 13.89
C ASN A 192 8.65 -16.00 14.28
N ARG A 193 9.16 -16.55 15.38
CA ARG A 193 8.83 -17.92 15.82
C ARG A 193 7.34 -18.09 16.17
N PRO A 194 6.70 -17.21 16.97
CA PRO A 194 5.26 -17.33 17.25
C PRO A 194 4.39 -17.32 15.98
N LEU A 195 4.73 -16.47 15.00
CA LEU A 195 4.01 -16.41 13.73
C LEU A 195 4.19 -17.70 12.93
N ARG A 196 5.40 -18.25 12.89
CA ARG A 196 5.70 -19.53 12.24
C ARG A 196 4.93 -20.70 12.86
N ASP A 197 4.84 -20.75 14.18
CA ASP A 197 4.08 -21.77 14.88
C ASP A 197 2.59 -21.68 14.51
N SER A 198 2.04 -20.45 14.50
CA SER A 198 0.65 -20.19 14.10
C SER A 198 0.37 -20.57 12.64
N PHE A 199 1.33 -20.30 11.73
CA PHE A 199 1.23 -20.73 10.34
C PHE A 199 1.32 -22.24 10.20
N ALA A 200 2.19 -22.92 10.93
CA ALA A 200 2.29 -24.37 10.87
C ALA A 200 0.98 -25.03 11.34
N GLU A 201 0.42 -24.58 12.46
CA GLU A 201 -0.87 -25.06 12.97
C GLU A 201 -1.99 -24.85 11.94
N MET A 202 -2.11 -23.62 11.40
CA MET A 202 -3.10 -23.29 10.38
C MET A 202 -2.97 -24.18 9.12
N LEU A 203 -1.75 -24.40 8.64
CA LEU A 203 -1.49 -25.16 7.42
C LEU A 203 -1.70 -26.67 7.61
N PHE A 204 -1.15 -27.27 8.67
CA PHE A 204 -1.16 -28.73 8.86
C PHE A 204 -2.39 -29.25 9.61
N GLU A 205 -2.91 -28.52 10.60
CA GLU A 205 -4.05 -28.98 11.40
C GLU A 205 -5.38 -28.55 10.78
N ASP A 206 -5.41 -27.30 10.33
CA ASP A 206 -6.64 -26.63 9.92
C ASP A 206 -6.92 -26.81 8.42
N PHE A 207 -5.91 -26.61 7.57
CA PHE A 207 -6.00 -26.87 6.13
C PHE A 207 -5.58 -28.28 5.71
N LYS A 208 -4.89 -29.02 6.58
CA LYS A 208 -4.45 -30.41 6.32
C LYS A 208 -3.66 -30.55 5.02
N VAL A 209 -2.73 -29.63 4.81
CA VAL A 209 -1.85 -29.65 3.63
C VAL A 209 -0.87 -30.81 3.74
N SER A 210 -0.51 -31.43 2.61
CA SER A 210 0.45 -32.55 2.65
C SER A 210 1.87 -32.06 2.89
N ARG A 211 2.21 -30.90 2.34
CA ARG A 211 3.55 -30.30 2.38
C ARG A 211 3.47 -28.78 2.42
N ALA A 212 4.30 -28.16 3.24
CA ALA A 212 4.45 -26.70 3.28
C ALA A 212 5.93 -26.29 3.29
N PHE A 213 6.24 -25.21 2.59
CA PHE A 213 7.55 -24.55 2.66
C PHE A 213 7.36 -23.06 2.97
N LEU A 214 7.97 -22.60 4.06
CA LEU A 214 8.03 -21.18 4.39
C LEU A 214 9.34 -20.59 3.85
N CYS A 215 9.25 -19.50 3.10
CA CYS A 215 10.42 -18.90 2.48
C CYS A 215 10.45 -17.39 2.63
N LYS A 216 11.59 -16.86 3.09
CA LYS A 216 11.79 -15.43 3.30
C LYS A 216 11.67 -14.66 1.99
N LYS A 217 10.94 -13.55 2.02
CA LYS A 217 10.67 -12.71 0.83
C LYS A 217 11.92 -12.27 0.08
N ALA A 218 12.99 -11.88 0.77
CA ALA A 218 14.22 -11.45 0.12
C ALA A 218 14.89 -12.59 -0.66
N ALA A 219 14.87 -13.82 -0.14
CA ALA A 219 15.38 -14.97 -0.88
C ALA A 219 14.56 -15.20 -2.15
N LEU A 220 13.22 -15.20 -2.02
CA LEU A 220 12.32 -15.33 -3.16
C LEU A 220 12.55 -14.22 -4.20
N ALA A 221 12.61 -12.96 -3.79
CA ALA A 221 12.86 -11.83 -4.68
C ALA A 221 14.21 -11.95 -5.42
N CYS A 222 15.26 -12.42 -4.74
CA CYS A 222 16.56 -12.69 -5.35
C CYS A 222 16.44 -13.76 -6.45
N PHE A 223 15.77 -14.87 -6.15
CA PHE A 223 15.48 -15.94 -7.11
C PHE A 223 14.65 -15.45 -8.29
N GLY A 224 13.65 -14.59 -8.04
CA GLY A 224 12.80 -13.98 -9.08
C GLY A 224 13.58 -13.12 -10.06
N CYS A 225 14.72 -12.55 -9.63
CA CYS A 225 15.66 -11.83 -10.49
C CYS A 225 16.79 -12.72 -11.05
N ALA A 226 16.58 -14.04 -11.10
CA ALA A 226 17.54 -15.02 -11.59
C ALA A 226 18.90 -15.00 -10.88
N ARG A 227 18.91 -14.69 -9.57
CA ARG A 227 20.11 -14.72 -8.73
C ARG A 227 19.87 -15.55 -7.47
N THR A 228 20.94 -16.19 -7.00
CA THR A 228 20.93 -16.88 -5.70
C THR A 228 21.60 -16.05 -4.61
N SER A 229 22.38 -15.03 -4.99
CA SER A 229 23.07 -14.11 -4.07
C SER A 229 22.93 -12.66 -4.55
N GLY A 230 22.76 -11.75 -3.60
CA GLY A 230 22.61 -10.31 -3.81
C GLY A 230 22.09 -9.60 -2.57
N ILE A 231 22.10 -8.27 -2.56
CA ILE A 231 21.39 -7.47 -1.58
C ILE A 231 20.01 -7.14 -2.15
N VAL A 232 18.93 -7.50 -1.48
CA VAL A 232 17.56 -7.14 -1.88
C VAL A 232 17.13 -5.90 -1.11
N ALA A 233 16.68 -4.88 -1.82
CA ALA A 233 16.10 -3.66 -1.25
C ALA A 233 14.61 -3.60 -1.62
N ASP A 234 13.76 -4.12 -0.73
CA ASP A 234 12.32 -4.20 -0.93
C ASP A 234 11.61 -2.99 -0.31
N VAL A 235 11.08 -2.11 -1.16
CA VAL A 235 10.26 -0.95 -0.76
C VAL A 235 8.78 -1.34 -0.85
N GLY A 236 8.27 -1.88 0.25
CA GLY A 236 6.89 -2.32 0.38
C GLY A 236 5.91 -1.18 0.68
N HIS A 237 4.70 -1.56 1.10
CA HIS A 237 3.66 -0.59 1.46
C HIS A 237 3.90 0.01 2.85
N SER A 238 3.97 -0.83 3.89
CA SER A 238 4.08 -0.36 5.28
C SER A 238 5.51 -0.29 5.81
N ASN A 239 6.46 -0.91 5.11
CA ASN A 239 7.86 -0.96 5.53
C ASN A 239 8.79 -1.12 4.33
N THR A 240 10.06 -0.84 4.59
CA THR A 240 11.16 -1.05 3.67
C THR A 240 12.14 -2.01 4.33
N SER A 241 12.65 -2.96 3.56
CA SER A 241 13.62 -3.94 4.04
C SER A 241 14.82 -4.03 3.10
N VAL A 242 16.03 -4.05 3.66
CA VAL A 242 17.28 -4.29 2.94
C VAL A 242 17.95 -5.52 3.55
N CYS A 243 18.12 -6.56 2.74
CA CYS A 243 18.52 -7.87 3.19
C CYS A 243 19.62 -8.44 2.29
N ALA A 244 20.72 -8.89 2.89
CA ALA A 244 21.73 -9.64 2.18
C ALA A 244 21.30 -11.12 2.03
N VAL A 245 21.33 -11.62 0.79
CA VAL A 245 21.04 -13.01 0.43
C VAL A 245 22.31 -13.66 -0.11
N GLN A 246 22.67 -14.82 0.42
CA GLN A 246 23.78 -15.65 -0.06
C GLN A 246 23.25 -17.05 -0.33
N GLU A 247 23.37 -17.52 -1.57
CA GLU A 247 23.02 -18.89 -1.99
C GLU A 247 21.59 -19.29 -1.59
N GLY A 248 20.65 -18.35 -1.69
CA GLY A 248 19.25 -18.54 -1.32
C GLY A 248 18.94 -18.34 0.17
N PHE A 249 19.93 -18.04 1.01
CA PHE A 249 19.73 -17.81 2.45
C PHE A 249 19.83 -16.32 2.80
N VAL A 250 18.84 -15.82 3.55
CA VAL A 250 18.87 -14.45 4.09
C VAL A 250 19.77 -14.38 5.32
N LEU A 251 20.76 -13.50 5.28
CA LEU A 251 21.70 -13.29 6.38
C LEU A 251 21.06 -12.46 7.49
N GLN A 252 20.60 -13.13 8.55
CA GLN A 252 19.87 -12.50 9.67
C GLN A 252 20.59 -11.27 10.27
N ARG A 253 21.93 -11.31 10.38
CA ARG A 253 22.73 -10.19 10.91
C ARG A 253 22.80 -8.96 10.00
N ALA A 254 22.48 -9.12 8.72
CA ALA A 254 22.57 -8.10 7.68
C ALA A 254 21.18 -7.76 7.12
N ILE A 255 20.17 -7.81 8.00
CA ILE A 255 18.82 -7.32 7.73
C ILE A 255 18.69 -5.92 8.31
N LYS A 256 18.14 -5.01 7.52
CA LYS A 256 17.73 -3.66 7.91
C LYS A 256 16.29 -3.49 7.53
N GLU A 257 15.39 -3.38 8.50
CA GLU A 257 13.97 -3.10 8.27
C GLU A 257 13.56 -1.87 9.05
N PHE A 258 12.74 -1.01 8.45
CA PHE A 258 12.20 0.17 9.11
C PHE A 258 10.76 0.44 8.65
N PRO A 259 9.90 0.99 9.52
CA PRO A 259 8.47 1.18 9.28
C PRO A 259 8.20 2.40 8.39
N PHE A 260 8.73 2.39 7.17
CA PHE A 260 8.48 3.42 6.17
C PHE A 260 8.36 2.78 4.78
N GLY A 261 7.41 3.22 3.97
CA GLY A 261 7.14 2.61 2.66
C GLY A 261 6.11 3.41 1.85
N ALA A 262 5.58 2.82 0.78
CA ALA A 262 4.65 3.49 -0.15
C ALA A 262 3.36 4.00 0.52
N GLY A 263 2.86 3.30 1.54
CA GLY A 263 1.71 3.76 2.33
C GLY A 263 1.99 5.10 3.02
N HIS A 264 3.20 5.29 3.54
CA HIS A 264 3.60 6.56 4.17
C HIS A 264 3.69 7.70 3.15
N CYS A 265 4.14 7.39 1.92
CA CYS A 265 4.09 8.33 0.80
C CYS A 265 2.64 8.74 0.46
N ALA A 266 1.70 7.78 0.49
CA ALA A 266 0.27 8.07 0.33
C ALA A 266 -0.27 8.93 1.48
N ALA A 267 0.12 8.67 2.73
CA ALA A 267 -0.27 9.50 3.88
C ALA A 267 0.24 10.95 3.73
N PHE A 268 1.47 11.15 3.27
CA PHE A 268 2.00 12.48 2.98
C PHE A 268 1.25 13.17 1.84
N THR A 269 0.90 12.42 0.79
CA THR A 269 0.05 12.91 -0.31
C THR A 269 -1.32 13.36 0.22
N GLN A 270 -1.94 12.59 1.11
CA GLN A 270 -3.19 12.96 1.78
C GLN A 270 -3.03 14.26 2.57
N GLY A 271 -1.92 14.41 3.31
CA GLY A 271 -1.60 15.64 4.04
C GLY A 271 -1.52 16.86 3.12
N VAL A 272 -0.82 16.75 1.99
CA VAL A 272 -0.74 17.83 0.99
C VAL A 272 -2.13 18.22 0.47
N LEU A 273 -2.99 17.23 0.15
CA LEU A 273 -4.35 17.47 -0.30
C LEU A 273 -5.18 18.20 0.77
N GLN A 274 -5.13 17.72 2.02
CA GLN A 274 -5.88 18.30 3.13
C GLN A 274 -5.47 19.75 3.43
N GLN A 275 -4.17 20.06 3.41
CA GLN A 275 -3.68 21.42 3.62
C GLN A 275 -4.16 22.41 2.55
N GLN A 276 -4.40 21.91 1.34
CA GLN A 276 -4.90 22.71 0.22
C GLN A 276 -6.44 22.65 0.14
N GLY A 277 -7.11 22.09 1.15
CA GLY A 277 -8.56 22.00 1.24
C GLY A 277 -9.20 21.05 0.22
N VAL A 278 -8.43 20.11 -0.34
CA VAL A 278 -8.92 19.14 -1.31
C VAL A 278 -9.47 17.91 -0.58
N SER A 279 -10.78 17.69 -0.68
CA SER A 279 -11.43 16.46 -0.21
C SER A 279 -11.29 15.34 -1.23
N VAL A 280 -11.02 14.13 -0.78
CA VAL A 280 -10.96 12.93 -1.64
C VAL A 280 -12.28 12.17 -1.52
N THR A 281 -12.88 11.84 -2.66
CA THR A 281 -14.09 11.01 -2.73
C THR A 281 -13.70 9.56 -3.04
N PRO A 282 -14.21 8.55 -2.31
CA PRO A 282 -13.92 7.15 -2.62
C PRO A 282 -14.51 6.73 -3.97
N GLY A 283 -13.81 5.86 -4.69
CA GLY A 283 -14.18 5.48 -6.06
C GLY A 283 -15.60 4.92 -6.19
N PHE A 284 -16.06 4.11 -5.23
CA PHE A 284 -17.41 3.54 -5.24
C PHE A 284 -18.54 4.57 -5.09
N ALA A 285 -18.24 5.79 -4.62
CA ALA A 285 -19.22 6.87 -4.50
C ALA A 285 -19.35 7.70 -5.79
N VAL A 286 -18.45 7.50 -6.75
CA VAL A 286 -18.43 8.22 -8.02
C VAL A 286 -19.25 7.46 -9.06
N VAL A 287 -20.27 8.11 -9.61
CA VAL A 287 -21.11 7.60 -10.69
C VAL A 287 -20.86 8.42 -11.94
N ARG A 288 -20.45 7.76 -13.03
CA ARG A 288 -20.25 8.38 -14.34
C ARG A 288 -21.38 8.01 -15.28
N SER A 289 -21.80 8.95 -16.12
CA SER A 289 -22.85 8.72 -17.12
C SER A 289 -22.59 9.56 -18.37
N PRO A 290 -22.81 9.04 -19.59
CA PRO A 290 -22.66 9.83 -20.81
C PRO A 290 -23.56 11.07 -20.79
N LEU A 291 -23.06 12.21 -21.27
CA LEU A 291 -23.79 13.48 -21.28
C LEU A 291 -25.15 13.39 -22.00
N ALA A 292 -25.20 12.61 -23.10
CA ALA A 292 -26.42 12.34 -23.88
C ALA A 292 -27.44 11.44 -23.15
N ALA A 293 -26.99 10.58 -22.23
CA ALA A 293 -27.87 9.73 -21.42
C ALA A 293 -28.39 10.49 -20.19
N ALA A 294 -27.56 11.36 -19.61
CA ALA A 294 -27.93 12.20 -18.46
C ALA A 294 -29.02 13.24 -18.82
N THR A 295 -28.95 13.83 -20.01
CA THR A 295 -29.97 14.75 -20.55
C THR A 295 -31.33 14.04 -20.73
N ARG A 296 -31.36 12.87 -21.38
CA ARG A 296 -32.59 12.08 -21.55
C ARG A 296 -33.18 11.57 -20.23
N LYS A 297 -32.35 11.21 -19.25
CA LYS A 297 -32.80 10.79 -17.92
C LYS A 297 -33.38 11.96 -17.13
N GLY A 298 -32.73 13.13 -17.17
CA GLY A 298 -33.25 14.37 -16.59
C GLY A 298 -34.59 14.78 -17.19
N GLU A 299 -34.72 14.74 -18.52
CA GLU A 299 -35.98 15.01 -19.23
C GLU A 299 -37.09 14.00 -18.86
N ARG A 300 -36.74 12.71 -18.72
CA ARG A 300 -37.70 11.66 -18.33
C ARG A 300 -38.15 11.82 -16.88
N GLU A 301 -37.23 12.09 -15.96
CA GLU A 301 -37.53 12.33 -14.55
C GLU A 301 -38.33 13.63 -14.35
N GLU A 302 -38.01 14.68 -15.09
CA GLU A 302 -38.81 15.91 -15.11
C GLU A 302 -40.19 15.67 -15.71
N ARG A 303 -40.31 14.89 -16.79
CA ARG A 303 -41.60 14.49 -17.37
C ARG A 303 -42.43 13.67 -16.40
N ASP A 304 -41.81 12.76 -15.64
CA ASP A 304 -42.48 11.97 -14.60
C ASP A 304 -42.85 12.82 -13.38
N ARG A 305 -42.03 13.82 -13.01
CA ARG A 305 -42.38 14.83 -11.99
C ARG A 305 -43.54 15.71 -12.45
N ARG A 306 -43.56 16.17 -13.71
CA ARG A 306 -44.69 16.91 -14.30
C ARG A 306 -45.95 16.06 -14.31
N ARG A 307 -45.84 14.76 -14.62
CA ARG A 307 -46.98 13.81 -14.53
C ARG A 307 -47.48 13.61 -13.10
N LYS A 308 -46.58 13.47 -12.12
CA LYS A 308 -46.93 13.30 -10.70
C LYS A 308 -47.46 14.59 -10.05
N GLY A 309 -46.88 15.75 -10.41
CA GLY A 309 -47.31 17.08 -10.00
C GLY A 309 -48.68 17.45 -10.57
N CYS A 310 -48.93 17.16 -11.85
CA CYS A 310 -50.24 17.40 -12.48
C CYS A 310 -51.37 16.54 -11.83
N SER A 311 -51.03 15.39 -11.24
CA SER A 311 -51.99 14.56 -10.49
C SER A 311 -52.31 15.15 -9.09
N ALA A 312 -51.34 15.81 -8.46
CA ALA A 312 -51.54 16.54 -7.19
C ALA A 312 -52.24 17.89 -7.39
N GLU A 313 -51.97 18.56 -8.52
CA GLU A 313 -52.53 19.87 -8.87
C GLU A 313 -53.94 19.74 -9.44
N ARG A 314 -54.27 18.68 -10.21
CA ARG A 314 -55.67 18.36 -10.57
C ARG A 314 -56.57 18.04 -9.37
N ARG A 315 -55.98 17.64 -8.22
CA ARG A 315 -56.72 17.48 -6.95
C ARG A 315 -56.88 18.79 -6.17
N ARG A 316 -56.12 19.86 -6.48
CA ARG A 316 -56.23 21.19 -5.86
C ARG A 316 -56.96 22.21 -6.75
N SER A 317 -56.86 22.11 -8.07
CA SER A 317 -57.59 22.95 -9.03
C SER A 317 -59.06 22.57 -9.21
N ALA A 318 -59.57 21.61 -8.42
CA ALA A 318 -61.01 21.41 -8.27
C ALA A 318 -61.63 22.30 -7.17
N GLU A 319 -60.83 23.10 -6.44
CA GLU A 319 -61.33 23.86 -5.28
C GLU A 319 -61.00 25.36 -5.28
N GLU A 320 -60.17 25.91 -6.18
CA GLU A 320 -59.94 27.36 -6.24
C GLU A 320 -59.99 27.91 -7.68
N GLY A 321 -61.01 28.74 -7.92
CA GLY A 321 -61.22 29.45 -9.17
C GLY A 321 -60.59 30.85 -9.17
N ARG A 322 -60.14 31.23 -10.39
CA ARG A 322 -59.84 32.58 -10.88
C ARG A 322 -58.58 33.27 -10.31
N ARG A 323 -57.58 33.48 -11.17
CA ARG A 323 -57.38 34.65 -12.06
C ARG A 323 -56.06 34.47 -12.83
N GLU A 324 -56.07 34.85 -14.11
CA GLU A 324 -54.90 34.98 -14.98
C GLU A 324 -54.10 36.22 -14.59
N GLU A 325 -52.76 36.15 -14.71
CA GLU A 325 -51.97 37.29 -15.19
C GLU A 325 -50.64 36.84 -15.83
N ASP A 326 -50.34 37.48 -16.96
CA ASP A 326 -49.17 37.34 -17.81
C ASP A 326 -47.85 37.69 -17.10
N ALA A 327 -46.81 36.88 -17.31
CA ALA A 327 -45.42 37.33 -17.22
C ALA A 327 -44.50 36.47 -18.11
N ARG A 328 -44.01 37.08 -19.20
CA ARG A 328 -42.84 36.57 -19.95
C ARG A 328 -41.59 36.77 -19.10
N GLY A 329 -40.98 35.68 -18.62
CA GLY A 329 -39.64 35.66 -18.03
C GLY A 329 -38.57 35.24 -19.05
N PRO A 330 -37.29 35.57 -18.81
CA PRO A 330 -36.20 35.35 -19.76
C PRO A 330 -35.85 33.85 -19.88
N GLU A 331 -35.33 33.45 -21.04
CA GLU A 331 -34.74 32.12 -21.26
C GLU A 331 -33.66 31.85 -20.21
N ALA A 332 -34.00 31.02 -19.22
CA ALA A 332 -33.04 30.43 -18.30
C ALA A 332 -32.39 29.23 -18.99
N THR A 333 -31.07 29.28 -19.16
CA THR A 333 -30.25 28.10 -19.44
C THR A 333 -30.53 27.05 -18.36
N ALA A 334 -31.21 25.97 -18.74
CA ALA A 334 -31.70 24.95 -17.82
C ALA A 334 -30.54 24.10 -17.25
N GLU A 335 -29.95 24.54 -16.14
CA GLU A 335 -29.27 23.62 -15.23
C GLU A 335 -30.34 22.78 -14.53
N ALA A 336 -30.47 21.51 -14.93
CA ALA A 336 -31.39 20.57 -14.30
C ALA A 336 -31.07 20.42 -12.79
N PRO A 337 -32.07 20.46 -11.89
CA PRO A 337 -31.84 20.45 -10.46
C PRO A 337 -31.19 19.12 -10.03
N SER A 338 -30.07 19.22 -9.33
CA SER A 338 -29.44 18.07 -8.67
C SER A 338 -30.43 17.43 -7.69
N LEU A 339 -30.48 16.10 -7.67
CA LEU A 339 -31.18 15.37 -6.60
C LEU A 339 -30.56 15.78 -5.25
N PRO A 340 -31.36 15.99 -4.19
CA PRO A 340 -30.83 16.39 -2.89
C PRO A 340 -29.79 15.37 -2.41
N GLY A 341 -28.57 15.85 -2.14
CA GLY A 341 -27.44 15.03 -1.71
C GLY A 341 -26.45 14.59 -2.80
N PHE A 342 -26.67 14.93 -4.08
CA PHE A 342 -25.75 14.64 -5.17
C PHE A 342 -25.02 15.91 -5.65
N THR A 343 -23.69 15.90 -5.67
CA THR A 343 -22.92 16.90 -6.43
C THR A 343 -22.78 16.42 -7.88
N ARG A 344 -23.00 17.32 -8.84
CA ARG A 344 -22.94 17.03 -10.28
C ARG A 344 -21.88 17.91 -10.92
N THR A 345 -20.93 17.30 -11.60
CA THR A 345 -19.92 17.97 -12.42
C THR A 345 -20.01 17.46 -13.87
N VAL A 346 -19.76 18.35 -14.84
CA VAL A 346 -19.74 18.00 -16.26
C VAL A 346 -18.28 17.94 -16.69
N ASP A 347 -17.85 16.76 -17.16
CA ASP A 347 -16.55 16.58 -17.81
C ASP A 347 -16.74 16.72 -19.33
N GLU A 348 -16.54 17.93 -19.83
CA GLU A 348 -16.67 18.25 -21.26
C GLU A 348 -15.62 17.52 -22.12
N LYS A 349 -14.44 17.20 -21.56
CA LYS A 349 -13.36 16.53 -22.30
C LYS A 349 -13.72 15.09 -22.64
N HIS A 350 -14.37 14.39 -21.71
CA HIS A 350 -14.80 13.01 -21.89
C HIS A 350 -16.28 12.88 -22.28
N ASN A 351 -17.01 13.99 -22.38
CA ASN A 351 -18.45 14.02 -22.67
C ASN A 351 -19.27 13.21 -21.63
N GLU A 352 -18.89 13.33 -20.36
CA GLU A 352 -19.48 12.61 -19.22
C GLU A 352 -20.04 13.56 -18.16
N VAL A 353 -21.06 13.09 -17.44
CA VAL A 353 -21.53 13.69 -16.19
C VAL A 353 -21.02 12.84 -15.06
N VAL A 354 -20.33 13.46 -14.12
CA VAL A 354 -19.86 12.85 -12.89
C VAL A 354 -20.82 13.26 -11.76
N GLN A 355 -21.29 12.27 -11.01
CA GLN A 355 -22.15 12.47 -9.85
C GLN A 355 -21.55 11.77 -8.64
N VAL A 356 -21.51 12.46 -7.50
CA VAL A 356 -21.11 11.85 -6.23
C VAL A 356 -22.36 11.43 -5.46
N ALA A 357 -22.48 10.14 -5.18
CA ALA A 357 -23.60 9.58 -4.43
C ALA A 357 -23.36 9.66 -2.92
N PRO A 358 -24.37 10.09 -2.13
CA PRO A 358 -24.29 10.00 -0.69
C PRO A 358 -24.30 8.53 -0.28
N CYS A 359 -23.32 8.14 0.54
CA CYS A 359 -23.17 6.78 1.04
C CYS A 359 -23.30 6.77 2.58
N PRO A 360 -24.50 6.98 3.15
CA PRO A 360 -24.70 7.13 4.60
C PRO A 360 -24.62 5.82 5.38
N HIS A 361 -24.78 4.68 4.70
CA HIS A 361 -24.73 3.35 5.32
C HIS A 361 -23.35 2.69 5.23
N VAL A 362 -22.40 3.29 4.49
CA VAL A 362 -21.02 2.82 4.44
C VAL A 362 -20.33 3.21 5.74
N ALA A 363 -19.73 2.23 6.41
CA ALA A 363 -18.98 2.48 7.63
C ALA A 363 -17.81 3.44 7.38
N GLN A 364 -17.40 4.18 8.41
CA GLN A 364 -16.33 5.16 8.29
C GLN A 364 -15.00 4.51 7.88
N SER A 365 -14.65 3.36 8.45
CA SER A 365 -13.43 2.63 8.11
C SER A 365 -13.38 2.24 6.62
N TYR A 366 -14.49 1.74 6.07
CA TYR A 366 -14.61 1.36 4.66
C TYR A 366 -14.54 2.58 3.73
N ARG A 367 -15.16 3.69 4.12
CA ARG A 367 -15.06 4.96 3.40
C ARG A 367 -13.62 5.46 3.34
N LEU A 368 -12.94 5.54 4.49
CA LEU A 368 -11.55 5.98 4.56
C LEU A 368 -10.63 5.07 3.76
N TRP A 369 -10.86 3.75 3.79
CA TRP A 369 -10.11 2.80 2.98
C TRP A 369 -10.28 3.06 1.46
N GLY A 370 -11.52 3.31 1.01
CA GLY A 370 -11.79 3.68 -0.38
C GLY A 370 -11.20 5.04 -0.79
N GLU A 371 -11.15 6.02 0.12
CA GLU A 371 -10.50 7.31 -0.11
C GLU A 371 -8.97 7.16 -0.22
N MET A 372 -8.38 6.39 0.69
CA MET A 372 -6.93 6.10 0.68
C MET A 372 -6.50 5.39 -0.59
N HIS A 373 -7.32 4.49 -1.14
CA HIS A 373 -7.03 3.87 -2.43
C HIS A 373 -6.83 4.90 -3.55
N ILE A 374 -7.64 5.96 -3.59
CA ILE A 374 -7.48 7.05 -4.57
C ILE A 374 -6.17 7.81 -4.32
N VAL A 375 -5.82 8.06 -3.07
CA VAL A 375 -4.59 8.75 -2.69
C VAL A 375 -3.34 7.92 -3.03
N GLU A 376 -3.37 6.61 -2.83
CA GLU A 376 -2.30 5.68 -3.21
C GLU A 376 -2.04 5.71 -4.71
N VAL A 377 -3.12 5.60 -5.51
CA VAL A 377 -3.04 5.70 -6.97
C VAL A 377 -2.49 7.07 -7.39
N LEU A 378 -2.94 8.15 -6.74
CA LEU A 378 -2.46 9.50 -7.01
C LEU A 378 -0.95 9.64 -6.72
N ALA A 379 -0.50 9.15 -5.57
CA ALA A 379 0.91 9.20 -5.17
C ALA A 379 1.80 8.44 -6.17
N GLN A 380 1.33 7.28 -6.65
CA GLN A 380 2.06 6.47 -7.62
C GLN A 380 2.08 7.08 -9.03
N VAL A 381 0.97 7.69 -9.47
CA VAL A 381 0.85 8.27 -10.82
C VAL A 381 1.57 9.63 -10.93
N LEU A 382 1.51 10.45 -9.88
CA LEU A 382 2.12 11.78 -9.90
C LEU A 382 3.57 11.79 -9.42
N GLY A 383 3.93 10.92 -8.47
CA GLY A 383 5.24 10.90 -7.85
C GLY A 383 6.37 10.67 -8.85
N GLU A 384 7.43 11.45 -8.75
CA GLU A 384 8.64 11.31 -9.53
C GLU A 384 9.88 11.49 -8.64
N CYS A 385 10.78 10.51 -8.61
CA CYS A 385 12.09 10.64 -7.99
C CYS A 385 13.03 11.39 -8.94
N ARG A 386 13.78 12.36 -8.40
CA ARG A 386 14.68 13.21 -9.21
C ARG A 386 16.16 12.97 -8.89
N PRO A 387 17.07 13.40 -9.78
CA PRO A 387 18.51 13.42 -9.47
C PRO A 387 18.82 14.21 -8.20
N ARG A 388 19.88 13.82 -7.49
CA ARG A 388 20.23 14.39 -6.17
C ARG A 388 20.40 15.93 -6.12
N PRO A 389 20.99 16.61 -7.13
CA PRO A 389 21.11 18.08 -7.11
C PRO A 389 19.76 18.78 -7.07
N ASP A 390 18.80 18.28 -7.86
CA ASP A 390 17.45 18.83 -7.94
C ASP A 390 16.67 18.53 -6.66
N ALA A 391 16.77 17.29 -6.17
CA ALA A 391 16.18 16.88 -4.90
C ALA A 391 16.65 17.74 -3.72
N SER A 392 17.96 18.07 -3.67
CA SER A 392 18.51 18.91 -2.58
C SER A 392 17.93 20.32 -2.58
N ALA A 393 17.76 20.93 -3.76
CA ALA A 393 17.12 22.24 -3.91
C ALA A 393 15.64 22.19 -3.50
N MET A 394 14.95 21.10 -3.85
CA MET A 394 13.55 20.84 -3.47
C MET A 394 13.38 20.70 -1.96
N VAL A 395 14.25 19.93 -1.31
CA VAL A 395 14.30 19.77 0.16
C VAL A 395 14.43 21.16 0.80
N ALA A 396 15.39 21.95 0.34
CA ALA A 396 15.60 23.31 0.85
C ALA A 396 14.36 24.21 0.64
N ALA A 397 13.73 24.16 -0.54
CA ALA A 397 12.56 24.97 -0.85
C ALA A 397 11.33 24.58 -0.01
N THR A 398 11.06 23.28 0.12
CA THR A 398 9.95 22.73 0.89
C THR A 398 10.09 23.08 2.36
N LEU A 399 11.27 22.84 2.95
CA LEU A 399 11.57 23.20 4.34
C LEU A 399 11.50 24.72 4.58
N SER A 400 11.91 25.53 3.61
CA SER A 400 11.84 27.00 3.71
C SER A 400 10.42 27.54 3.67
N SER A 401 9.54 26.92 2.87
CA SER A 401 8.13 27.33 2.78
C SER A 401 7.36 27.13 4.09
N ALA A 402 7.79 26.17 4.92
CA ALA A 402 7.23 25.87 6.23
C ALA A 402 7.56 26.91 7.31
N ALA A 403 8.63 27.69 7.13
CA ALA A 403 9.12 28.64 8.11
C ALA A 403 8.40 30.01 8.05
N SER A 404 7.44 30.21 7.14
CA SER A 404 6.74 31.50 7.00
C SER A 404 5.23 31.34 6.75
N PRO A 405 4.37 31.54 7.77
CA PRO A 405 2.91 31.39 7.64
C PRO A 405 2.21 32.47 6.78
N GLN A 406 2.94 33.43 6.18
CA GLN A 406 2.35 34.62 5.54
C GLN A 406 2.73 34.85 4.06
N ALA A 407 3.47 33.94 3.42
CA ALA A 407 4.02 34.22 2.08
C ALA A 407 3.12 33.90 0.87
N SER A 408 1.85 33.47 1.05
CA SER A 408 0.97 33.12 -0.08
C SER A 408 0.28 34.30 -0.78
N ARG A 409 0.76 35.54 -0.62
CA ARG A 409 0.28 36.71 -1.38
C ARG A 409 1.29 37.34 -2.34
N GLY A 410 2.44 36.74 -2.56
CA GLY A 410 3.44 37.25 -3.51
C GLY A 410 3.69 36.30 -4.68
N ARG A 411 3.28 36.70 -5.90
CA ARG A 411 3.76 36.08 -7.15
C ARG A 411 5.30 36.07 -7.14
N PRO A 412 5.99 34.93 -7.35
CA PRO A 412 7.44 34.93 -7.52
C PRO A 412 7.76 35.50 -8.92
N LYS A 413 8.45 36.65 -8.96
CA LYS A 413 9.13 37.11 -10.18
C LYS A 413 10.47 36.37 -10.27
N LEU A 414 10.57 35.36 -11.13
CA LEU A 414 11.86 34.85 -11.59
C LEU A 414 12.56 35.93 -12.42
N GLY A 415 13.46 36.68 -11.77
CA GLY A 415 14.36 37.61 -12.43
C GLY A 415 15.75 37.00 -12.58
N VAL A 416 15.99 36.28 -13.67
CA VAL A 416 17.36 35.95 -14.10
C VAL A 416 18.01 37.23 -14.61
N ARG A 417 18.88 37.85 -13.78
CA ARG A 417 19.75 38.95 -14.20
C ARG A 417 20.85 38.41 -15.12
N ARG A 418 20.62 38.46 -16.44
CA ARG A 418 21.71 38.45 -17.43
C ARG A 418 22.22 39.87 -17.60
N GLY A 419 23.50 40.10 -17.29
CA GLY A 419 24.18 41.35 -17.59
C GLY A 419 24.18 41.62 -19.10
N LYS A 420 23.79 42.84 -19.48
CA LYS A 420 24.00 43.36 -20.84
C LYS A 420 25.02 44.49 -20.77
N SER A 421 26.16 44.26 -21.41
CA SER A 421 27.00 45.33 -21.94
C SER A 421 26.36 45.89 -23.20
N SER A 422 26.50 47.20 -23.37
CA SER A 422 25.97 48.04 -24.42
C SER A 422 26.61 47.78 -25.79
N SER A 423 25.80 47.72 -26.85
CA SER A 423 26.09 48.45 -28.08
C SER A 423 24.82 48.65 -28.90
N SER A 424 24.74 49.84 -29.49
CA SER A 424 23.65 50.35 -30.30
C SER A 424 23.73 49.83 -31.73
N ARG A 425 22.58 49.62 -32.37
CA ARG A 425 22.32 49.95 -33.78
C ARG A 425 20.84 49.80 -34.13
N SER A 426 20.34 50.81 -34.81
CA SER A 426 19.02 50.99 -35.39
C SER A 426 18.76 50.04 -36.56
N GLY A 427 17.53 49.55 -36.69
CA GLY A 427 17.07 48.81 -37.85
C GLY A 427 15.56 48.56 -37.76
N ASP A 428 14.82 49.33 -38.54
CA ASP A 428 13.38 49.24 -38.77
C ASP A 428 13.07 48.00 -39.63
N SER A 429 12.21 47.09 -39.16
CA SER A 429 11.46 46.18 -40.03
C SER A 429 10.29 45.56 -39.26
N ARG A 430 9.11 45.68 -39.87
CA ARG A 430 7.85 45.03 -39.46
C ARG A 430 8.01 43.53 -39.66
N ASP A 431 7.71 42.73 -38.65
CA ASP A 431 7.62 41.28 -38.83
C ASP A 431 6.34 40.72 -38.18
N CYS A 432 5.53 40.10 -39.03
CA CYS A 432 4.28 39.43 -38.70
C CYS A 432 4.60 38.00 -38.30
N GLY A 433 5.10 37.78 -37.07
CA GLY A 433 5.47 36.45 -36.57
C GLY A 433 5.13 36.17 -35.10
N ASP A 434 4.56 37.15 -34.38
CA ASP A 434 4.34 37.07 -32.93
C ASP A 434 3.12 36.23 -32.51
N GLY A 435 2.26 35.85 -33.47
CA GLY A 435 1.03 35.11 -33.21
C GLY A 435 1.20 33.59 -33.09
N GLU A 436 2.12 33.02 -33.89
CA GLU A 436 2.40 31.58 -33.90
C GLU A 436 3.35 31.19 -32.78
N LYS A 437 4.41 31.96 -32.52
CA LYS A 437 5.30 31.72 -31.36
C LYS A 437 4.60 31.82 -30.02
N LYS A 438 3.68 32.77 -29.84
CA LYS A 438 2.84 32.85 -28.62
C LYS A 438 1.83 31.71 -28.51
N ARG A 439 1.39 31.13 -29.63
CA ARG A 439 0.52 29.96 -29.61
C ARG A 439 1.32 28.69 -29.32
N GLU A 440 2.51 28.54 -29.87
CA GLU A 440 3.41 27.42 -29.60
C GLU A 440 3.97 27.46 -28.17
N GLU A 441 4.42 28.63 -27.67
CA GLU A 441 4.82 28.79 -26.26
C GLU A 441 3.65 28.56 -25.30
N LYS A 442 2.42 28.99 -25.66
CA LYS A 442 1.23 28.76 -24.85
C LYS A 442 0.76 27.30 -24.90
N VAL A 443 0.95 26.61 -26.03
CA VAL A 443 0.68 25.16 -26.16
C VAL A 443 1.72 24.36 -25.37
N GLU A 444 3.01 24.73 -25.38
CA GLU A 444 4.03 24.12 -24.51
C GLU A 444 3.79 24.41 -23.02
N GLU A 445 3.28 25.60 -22.66
CA GLU A 445 2.95 25.97 -21.27
C GLU A 445 1.65 25.29 -20.77
N ASP A 446 0.63 25.15 -21.64
CA ASP A 446 -0.60 24.40 -21.38
C ASP A 446 -0.36 22.87 -21.36
N GLU A 447 0.59 22.34 -22.15
CA GLU A 447 1.02 20.92 -22.06
C GLU A 447 1.81 20.63 -20.77
N ARG A 448 2.60 21.60 -20.28
CA ARG A 448 3.28 21.51 -18.97
C ARG A 448 2.34 21.61 -17.77
N THR A 449 1.14 22.16 -17.95
CA THR A 449 0.10 22.27 -16.92
C THR A 449 -1.03 21.28 -17.18
N GLN A 450 -0.71 19.99 -17.31
CA GLN A 450 -1.70 18.94 -17.15
C GLN A 450 -2.39 19.07 -15.79
N LEU A 451 -3.57 19.67 -15.78
CA LEU A 451 -4.49 19.69 -14.66
C LEU A 451 -4.87 18.25 -14.36
N PHE A 452 -4.34 17.70 -13.26
CA PHE A 452 -4.74 16.38 -12.80
C PHE A 452 -6.17 16.44 -12.27
N VAL A 453 -7.00 15.45 -12.61
CA VAL A 453 -8.41 15.41 -12.22
C VAL A 453 -8.68 14.15 -11.41
N LEU A 454 -9.20 14.30 -10.20
CA LEU A 454 -9.62 13.20 -9.36
C LEU A 454 -10.85 12.47 -9.97
N PRO A 455 -11.14 11.23 -9.56
CA PRO A 455 -12.26 10.46 -10.11
C PRO A 455 -13.61 11.19 -10.08
N ASP A 456 -13.84 12.02 -9.05
CA ASP A 456 -15.05 12.82 -8.84
C ASP A 456 -15.12 14.13 -9.67
N GLY A 457 -14.12 14.39 -10.50
CA GLY A 457 -14.02 15.59 -11.33
C GLY A 457 -13.29 16.76 -10.67
N THR A 458 -12.82 16.62 -9.43
CA THR A 458 -12.05 17.66 -8.74
C THR A 458 -10.72 17.88 -9.44
N LYS A 459 -10.46 19.12 -9.87
CA LYS A 459 -9.21 19.52 -10.53
C LYS A 459 -8.17 19.91 -9.49
N LEU A 460 -6.98 19.30 -9.55
CA LEU A 460 -5.86 19.65 -8.70
C LEU A 460 -5.13 20.87 -9.24
N SER A 461 -4.68 21.75 -8.35
CA SER A 461 -3.86 22.90 -8.75
C SER A 461 -2.46 22.46 -9.15
N ALA A 462 -1.77 23.29 -9.94
CA ALA A 462 -0.37 23.06 -10.30
C ALA A 462 0.52 22.96 -9.04
N ALA A 463 0.24 23.76 -7.99
CA ALA A 463 0.99 23.73 -6.74
C ALA A 463 0.83 22.40 -5.98
N VAL A 464 -0.41 21.87 -5.89
CA VAL A 464 -0.68 20.55 -5.29
C VAL A 464 0.05 19.46 -6.07
N THR A 465 -0.12 19.48 -7.39
CA THR A 465 0.44 18.46 -8.29
C THR A 465 1.97 18.47 -8.24
N ASP A 466 2.59 19.66 -8.24
CA ASP A 466 4.05 19.80 -8.15
C ASP A 466 4.58 19.36 -6.77
N ALA A 467 3.90 19.70 -5.68
CA ALA A 467 4.27 19.24 -4.33
C ALA A 467 4.24 17.72 -4.20
N ILE A 468 3.19 17.06 -4.69
CA ILE A 468 3.09 15.58 -4.69
C ILE A 468 4.18 14.99 -5.59
N ARG A 469 4.32 15.50 -6.81
CA ARG A 469 5.28 15.01 -7.81
C ARG A 469 6.70 15.01 -7.25
N THR A 470 7.09 16.09 -6.58
CA THR A 470 8.50 16.37 -6.32
C THR A 470 8.94 16.08 -4.88
N ALA A 471 8.06 16.18 -3.90
CA ALA A 471 8.45 16.10 -2.49
C ALA A 471 8.12 14.74 -1.86
N VAL A 472 7.04 14.07 -2.31
CA VAL A 472 6.58 12.84 -1.68
C VAL A 472 7.52 11.65 -1.94
N PRO A 473 7.91 11.30 -3.18
CA PRO A 473 8.80 10.16 -3.41
C PRO A 473 10.21 10.37 -2.83
N GLU A 474 10.64 11.63 -2.73
CA GLU A 474 11.91 12.04 -2.14
C GLU A 474 12.01 11.68 -0.65
N THR A 475 10.89 11.47 0.02
CA THR A 475 10.88 11.02 1.42
C THR A 475 11.51 9.64 1.62
N LEU A 476 11.57 8.79 0.59
CA LEU A 476 12.31 7.52 0.63
C LEU A 476 13.83 7.73 0.79
N PHE A 477 14.33 8.86 0.28
CA PHE A 477 15.75 9.20 0.21
C PHE A 477 16.16 10.32 1.16
N SER A 478 15.20 11.02 1.78
CA SER A 478 15.46 12.19 2.62
C SER A 478 14.73 12.08 3.96
N ALA A 479 15.49 11.81 5.02
CA ALA A 479 14.98 11.86 6.39
C ALA A 479 14.46 13.26 6.80
N PRO A 480 15.13 14.38 6.44
CA PRO A 480 14.60 15.72 6.73
C PRO A 480 13.22 15.98 6.13
N LEU A 481 12.96 15.54 4.91
CA LEU A 481 11.63 15.67 4.29
C LEU A 481 10.59 14.82 5.01
N ARG A 482 10.93 13.58 5.40
CA ARG A 482 10.03 12.73 6.22
C ARG A 482 9.63 13.43 7.50
N LEU A 483 10.58 14.01 8.23
CA LEU A 483 10.31 14.74 9.46
C LEU A 483 9.42 15.96 9.22
N HIS A 484 9.66 16.69 8.12
CA HIS A 484 8.83 17.84 7.75
C HIS A 484 7.37 17.42 7.53
N PHE A 485 7.11 16.40 6.71
CA PHE A 485 5.76 15.90 6.47
C PHE A 485 5.13 15.30 7.72
N PHE A 486 5.90 14.62 8.55
CA PHE A 486 5.39 14.11 9.82
C PHE A 486 4.88 15.24 10.73
N ASN A 487 5.62 16.34 10.84
CA ASN A 487 5.20 17.51 11.60
C ASN A 487 3.95 18.17 10.98
N LEU A 488 3.88 18.18 9.65
CA LEU A 488 2.74 18.69 8.89
C LEU A 488 1.44 17.95 9.23
N LEU A 489 1.50 16.62 9.22
CA LEU A 489 0.39 15.74 9.57
C LEU A 489 0.02 15.86 11.05
N SER A 490 1.03 15.90 11.93
CA SER A 490 0.84 16.05 13.37
C SER A 490 0.14 17.37 13.71
N ALA A 491 0.52 18.47 13.06
CA ALA A 491 -0.12 19.77 13.22
C ALA A 491 -1.58 19.79 12.71
N ALA A 492 -1.89 19.04 11.64
CA ALA A 492 -3.27 18.89 11.15
C ALA A 492 -4.16 18.10 12.13
N SER A 493 -3.58 17.22 12.95
CA SER A 493 -4.28 16.41 13.95
C SER A 493 -4.48 17.09 15.31
N ALA A 494 -3.96 18.32 15.50
CA ALA A 494 -3.92 19.07 16.75
C ALA A 494 -5.29 19.60 17.25
N GLY A 495 -6.38 18.86 17.01
CA GLY A 495 -7.60 18.91 17.81
C GLY A 495 -7.56 17.96 19.02
N ALA A 496 -6.48 17.19 19.21
CA ALA A 496 -6.27 16.29 20.34
C ALA A 496 -5.73 17.05 21.58
N ARG A 497 -6.31 16.76 22.75
CA ARG A 497 -6.12 17.45 24.04
C ARG A 497 -4.64 17.60 24.44
N GLU A 498 -4.31 18.77 24.98
CA GLU A 498 -3.07 19.04 25.74
C GLU A 498 -2.93 18.00 26.87
N GLY A 499 -2.06 17.01 26.70
CA GLY A 499 -1.86 15.97 27.72
C GLY A 499 -0.94 14.82 27.32
N ASP A 500 -0.75 14.55 26.01
CA ASP A 500 0.09 13.43 25.52
C ASP A 500 1.52 13.85 25.11
N SER A 501 1.93 15.08 25.43
CA SER A 501 3.10 15.76 24.89
C SER A 501 4.49 15.25 25.36
N GLU A 502 4.59 14.16 26.13
CA GLU A 502 5.87 13.68 26.68
C GLU A 502 6.42 12.37 26.09
N ARG A 503 5.69 11.64 25.24
CA ARG A 503 6.31 10.61 24.39
C ARG A 503 6.62 11.18 23.03
N GLY A 504 7.78 11.81 22.90
CA GLY A 504 8.26 12.34 21.62
C GLY A 504 8.20 11.27 20.52
N ALA A 505 7.24 11.41 19.60
CA ALA A 505 7.12 10.54 18.46
C ALA A 505 8.39 10.69 17.60
N LYS A 506 9.21 9.63 17.53
CA LYS A 506 10.41 9.60 16.69
C LYS A 506 10.00 9.30 15.26
N VAL A 507 10.53 10.07 14.31
CA VAL A 507 10.40 9.80 12.86
C VAL A 507 11.56 8.94 12.41
N CYS A 508 11.33 8.12 11.39
CA CYS A 508 12.37 7.25 10.85
C CYS A 508 13.37 8.12 10.11
N ASP A 509 14.62 8.11 10.55
CA ASP A 509 15.71 8.86 9.93
C ASP A 509 16.59 7.97 9.03
N CYS A 510 16.37 6.65 9.04
CA CYS A 510 17.11 5.71 8.17
C CYS A 510 16.69 5.90 6.71
N GLU A 511 17.60 6.40 5.87
CA GLU A 511 17.41 6.56 4.42
C GLU A 511 17.67 5.24 3.70
N LEU A 512 17.01 5.04 2.55
CA LEU A 512 17.10 3.79 1.80
C LEU A 512 18.55 3.37 1.50
N VAL A 513 19.38 4.31 1.05
CA VAL A 513 20.78 4.01 0.69
C VAL A 513 21.66 3.85 1.93
N GLU A 514 21.31 4.50 3.05
CA GLU A 514 21.98 4.25 4.32
C GLU A 514 21.70 2.84 4.83
N ALA A 515 20.48 2.34 4.69
CA ALA A 515 20.16 0.95 5.00
C ALA A 515 20.96 -0.04 4.12
N VAL A 516 21.21 0.30 2.84
CA VAL A 516 22.12 -0.48 1.97
C VAL A 516 23.55 -0.43 2.50
N ARG A 517 24.07 0.75 2.88
CA ARG A 517 25.41 0.90 3.47
C ARG A 517 25.58 -0.01 4.70
N GLU A 518 24.63 0.04 5.62
CA GLU A 518 24.66 -0.77 6.83
C GLU A 518 24.54 -2.28 6.53
N CYS A 519 23.73 -2.66 5.55
CA CYS A 519 23.60 -4.03 5.09
C CYS A 519 24.93 -4.57 4.51
N VAL A 520 25.60 -3.79 3.65
CA VAL A 520 26.91 -4.12 3.07
C VAL A 520 27.95 -4.32 4.19
N SER A 521 28.00 -3.39 5.14
CA SER A 521 28.90 -3.47 6.30
C SER A 521 28.66 -4.74 7.12
N ALA A 522 27.40 -5.05 7.41
CA ALA A 522 27.03 -6.25 8.17
C ALA A 522 27.25 -7.57 7.40
N ALA A 523 27.13 -7.56 6.07
CA ALA A 523 27.38 -8.73 5.22
C ALA A 523 28.86 -9.14 5.25
N GLY A 524 29.77 -8.15 5.20
CA GLY A 524 31.22 -8.30 5.32
C GLY A 524 31.93 -8.75 4.02
N ALA A 525 33.28 -8.68 4.02
CA ALA A 525 34.13 -8.79 2.82
C ALA A 525 34.14 -10.16 2.14
N ALA A 526 33.78 -11.23 2.85
CA ALA A 526 33.88 -12.60 2.34
C ALA A 526 32.77 -12.97 1.34
N ARG A 527 31.83 -12.07 1.05
CA ARG A 527 30.60 -12.37 0.30
C ARG A 527 30.54 -11.63 -1.02
N ARG A 528 31.54 -11.85 -1.88
CA ARG A 528 31.67 -11.17 -3.18
C ARG A 528 30.41 -11.28 -4.04
N ASP A 529 29.78 -12.45 -4.09
CA ASP A 529 28.57 -12.67 -4.89
C ASP A 529 27.34 -11.95 -4.33
N THR A 530 27.23 -11.84 -3.00
CA THR A 530 26.20 -11.02 -2.34
C THR A 530 26.41 -9.54 -2.64
N LEU A 531 27.67 -9.06 -2.58
CA LEU A 531 28.03 -7.66 -2.80
C LEU A 531 28.14 -7.29 -4.29
N ALA A 532 27.90 -8.23 -5.20
CA ALA A 532 27.98 -7.98 -6.64
C ALA A 532 26.75 -7.23 -7.17
N ALA A 533 25.61 -7.30 -6.48
CA ALA A 533 24.42 -6.57 -6.89
C ALA A 533 23.46 -6.18 -5.76
N VAL A 534 22.75 -5.09 -6.02
CA VAL A 534 21.59 -4.64 -5.25
C VAL A 534 20.35 -4.76 -6.13
N ILE A 535 19.30 -5.40 -5.61
CA ILE A 535 18.07 -5.74 -6.32
C ILE A 535 16.92 -4.93 -5.70
N PRO A 536 16.49 -3.81 -6.31
CA PRO A 536 15.34 -3.06 -5.84
C PRO A 536 14.03 -3.77 -6.23
N THR A 537 13.17 -4.04 -5.25
CA THR A 537 11.86 -4.69 -5.43
C THR A 537 10.76 -3.97 -4.64
N GLY A 538 9.50 -4.35 -4.89
CA GLY A 538 8.36 -3.83 -4.15
C GLY A 538 7.70 -2.64 -4.84
N GLY A 539 6.45 -2.36 -4.47
CA GLY A 539 5.61 -1.35 -5.13
C GLY A 539 6.15 0.08 -5.05
N GLY A 540 6.90 0.43 -3.99
CA GLY A 540 7.49 1.76 -3.87
C GLY A 540 8.62 2.03 -4.88
N THR A 541 9.18 0.98 -5.51
CA THR A 541 10.22 1.09 -6.56
C THR A 541 9.63 1.34 -7.95
N LEU A 542 8.31 1.45 -8.07
CA LEU A 542 7.61 1.73 -9.32
C LEU A 542 7.47 3.23 -9.59
N SER A 543 7.85 4.09 -8.65
CA SER A 543 7.85 5.53 -8.86
C SER A 543 8.78 5.89 -10.04
N PRO A 544 8.31 6.67 -11.02
CA PRO A 544 9.14 7.21 -12.09
C PRO A 544 10.46 7.81 -11.57
N GLY A 545 11.58 7.53 -12.22
CA GLY A 545 12.91 8.04 -11.83
C GLY A 545 13.54 7.36 -10.61
N PHE A 546 12.86 6.41 -9.95
CA PHE A 546 13.39 5.74 -8.76
C PHE A 546 14.71 5.02 -9.03
N LEU A 547 14.81 4.29 -10.14
CA LEU A 547 16.01 3.49 -10.46
C LEU A 547 17.21 4.38 -10.76
N GLU A 548 17.02 5.47 -11.49
CA GLU A 548 18.03 6.47 -11.81
C GLU A 548 18.57 7.09 -10.53
N ARG A 549 17.66 7.59 -9.69
CA ARG A 549 18.02 8.16 -8.38
C ARG A 549 18.73 7.15 -7.48
N PHE A 550 18.21 5.95 -7.37
CA PHE A 550 18.79 4.90 -6.54
C PHE A 550 20.21 4.51 -7.02
N LYS A 551 20.42 4.40 -8.34
CA LYS A 551 21.75 4.17 -8.93
C LYS A 551 22.72 5.31 -8.62
N GLU A 552 22.31 6.56 -8.79
CA GLU A 552 23.15 7.73 -8.52
C GLU A 552 23.62 7.78 -7.06
N GLU A 553 22.75 7.47 -6.11
CA GLU A 553 23.13 7.45 -4.69
C GLU A 553 24.04 6.25 -4.35
N LEU A 554 23.77 5.07 -4.92
CA LEU A 554 24.62 3.90 -4.71
C LEU A 554 26.04 4.08 -5.27
N GLN A 555 26.21 4.86 -6.34
CA GLN A 555 27.52 5.21 -6.90
C GLN A 555 28.41 5.99 -5.92
N GLN A 556 27.83 6.55 -4.85
CA GLN A 556 28.59 7.25 -3.81
C GLN A 556 29.11 6.31 -2.72
N LEU A 557 28.53 5.13 -2.55
CA LEU A 557 28.95 4.17 -1.51
C LEU A 557 30.43 3.75 -1.61
N PRO A 558 31.02 3.52 -2.80
CA PRO A 558 32.45 3.21 -2.91
C PRO A 558 33.39 4.32 -2.42
N GLN A 559 32.89 5.56 -2.27
CA GLN A 559 33.67 6.68 -1.73
C GLN A 559 33.79 6.63 -0.20
N ASP A 560 32.96 5.81 0.46
CA ASP A 560 33.05 5.59 1.89
C ASP A 560 34.29 4.74 2.22
N PRO A 561 35.26 5.27 3.01
CA PRO A 561 36.46 4.54 3.37
C PRO A 561 36.19 3.23 4.13
N ALA A 562 35.06 3.10 4.83
CA ALA A 562 34.69 1.87 5.52
C ALA A 562 34.20 0.78 4.56
N LEU A 563 33.56 1.15 3.44
CA LEU A 563 33.02 0.20 2.46
C LEU A 563 33.96 -0.06 1.29
N ALA A 564 34.83 0.89 0.94
CA ALA A 564 35.72 0.78 -0.21
C ALA A 564 36.54 -0.54 -0.23
N PRO A 565 37.09 -1.05 0.89
CA PRO A 565 37.80 -2.33 0.90
C PRO A 565 36.88 -3.54 0.64
N LEU A 566 35.63 -3.48 1.13
CA LEU A 566 34.63 -4.53 0.95
C LEU A 566 34.21 -4.62 -0.53
N LEU A 567 33.94 -3.46 -1.13
CA LEU A 567 33.48 -3.35 -2.51
C LEU A 567 34.59 -3.56 -3.54
N ALA A 568 35.84 -3.17 -3.24
CA ALA A 568 36.98 -3.43 -4.13
C ALA A 568 37.15 -4.93 -4.47
N SER A 569 36.72 -5.81 -3.58
CA SER A 569 36.77 -7.27 -3.78
C SER A 569 35.85 -7.80 -4.88
N THR A 570 34.88 -7.00 -5.36
CA THR A 570 33.87 -7.41 -6.37
C THR A 570 34.30 -7.11 -7.81
N ALA A 571 35.42 -6.42 -8.02
CA ALA A 571 35.89 -5.94 -9.33
C ALA A 571 36.23 -7.05 -10.37
N GLY A 572 36.16 -8.34 -9.99
CA GLY A 572 36.45 -9.49 -10.87
C GLY A 572 35.25 -10.41 -11.18
N ALA A 573 34.03 -10.09 -10.73
CA ALA A 573 32.88 -10.99 -10.82
C ALA A 573 32.04 -10.88 -12.12
N SER A 574 32.65 -10.51 -13.26
CA SER A 574 31.91 -10.30 -14.52
C SER A 574 32.11 -11.43 -15.53
N LEU A 575 31.02 -12.09 -15.94
CA LEU A 575 30.96 -12.96 -17.13
C LEU A 575 30.20 -12.32 -18.31
N ASP A 576 29.55 -11.17 -18.11
CA ASP A 576 28.74 -10.52 -19.15
C ASP A 576 29.52 -9.35 -19.77
N GLY A 577 29.92 -9.51 -21.03
CA GLY A 577 30.81 -8.63 -21.76
C GLY A 577 30.19 -7.35 -22.32
N GLU A 578 29.50 -6.56 -21.50
CA GLU A 578 29.02 -5.22 -21.89
C GLU A 578 29.38 -4.19 -20.80
N GLY A 579 30.33 -3.29 -21.11
CA GLY A 579 30.57 -2.05 -20.36
C GLY A 579 31.54 -2.13 -19.17
N GLY A 580 32.81 -1.79 -19.42
CA GLY A 580 33.85 -1.72 -18.40
C GLY A 580 33.60 -0.64 -17.34
N PHE A 581 33.35 -1.07 -16.10
CA PHE A 581 33.57 -0.26 -14.90
C PHE A 581 34.81 -0.80 -14.19
N ALA A 582 35.94 -0.09 -14.34
CA ALA A 582 37.15 -0.33 -13.57
C ALA A 582 36.95 0.22 -12.14
N GLY A 583 36.28 -0.54 -11.29
CA GLY A 583 36.07 -0.19 -9.87
C GLY A 583 34.98 -1.06 -9.26
N GLY A 584 35.29 -1.74 -8.16
CA GLY A 584 34.30 -2.56 -7.42
C GLY A 584 33.12 -1.71 -6.97
N CYS A 585 31.97 -1.89 -7.63
CA CYS A 585 30.76 -1.10 -7.41
C CYS A 585 29.56 -2.04 -7.31
N LEU A 586 28.59 -1.68 -6.46
CA LEU A 586 27.31 -2.40 -6.34
C LEU A 586 26.48 -2.18 -7.60
N ARG A 587 26.30 -3.23 -8.41
CA ARG A 587 25.47 -3.14 -9.61
C ARG A 587 23.98 -3.16 -9.22
N VAL A 588 23.20 -2.21 -9.72
CA VAL A 588 21.74 -2.29 -9.58
C VAL A 588 21.20 -3.28 -10.62
N VAL A 589 20.56 -4.35 -10.15
CA VAL A 589 19.92 -5.38 -10.98
C VAL A 589 18.42 -5.31 -10.72
N ALA A 590 17.67 -4.79 -11.70
CA ALA A 590 16.24 -4.62 -11.59
C ALA A 590 15.58 -5.13 -12.87
N SER A 591 14.39 -5.71 -12.77
CA SER A 591 13.63 -6.06 -13.98
C SER A 591 13.24 -4.79 -14.74
N ALA A 592 13.40 -4.83 -16.07
CA ALA A 592 12.92 -3.82 -16.98
C ALA A 592 11.39 -3.77 -17.04
N VAL A 593 10.72 -4.88 -16.72
CA VAL A 593 9.26 -4.94 -16.61
C VAL A 593 8.87 -4.50 -15.19
N GLU A 594 8.22 -3.34 -15.08
CA GLU A 594 7.86 -2.75 -13.79
C GLU A 594 7.00 -3.68 -12.93
N ALA A 595 6.04 -4.37 -13.54
CA ALA A 595 5.19 -5.34 -12.85
C ALA A 595 6.00 -6.46 -12.17
N GLU A 596 7.12 -6.89 -12.75
CA GLU A 596 7.96 -7.93 -12.15
C GLU A 596 8.66 -7.45 -10.88
N ARG A 597 9.02 -6.17 -10.78
CA ARG A 597 9.55 -5.60 -9.53
C ARG A 597 8.50 -5.61 -8.42
N HIS A 598 7.23 -5.38 -8.78
CA HIS A 598 6.12 -5.44 -7.84
C HIS A 598 5.88 -6.86 -7.31
N PHE A 599 6.06 -7.87 -8.16
CA PHE A 599 5.77 -9.28 -7.87
C PHE A 599 7.02 -10.14 -7.66
N ALA A 600 8.20 -9.56 -7.41
CA ALA A 600 9.48 -10.27 -7.40
C ALA A 600 9.50 -11.49 -6.45
N SER A 601 8.98 -11.35 -5.23
CA SER A 601 8.86 -12.46 -4.27
C SER A 601 7.92 -13.55 -4.77
N TRP A 602 6.78 -13.18 -5.36
CA TRP A 602 5.87 -14.15 -5.98
C TRP A 602 6.54 -14.88 -7.14
N ILE A 603 7.25 -14.18 -8.03
CA ILE A 603 7.94 -14.77 -9.19
C ILE A 603 8.98 -15.79 -8.71
N GLY A 604 9.78 -15.43 -7.70
CA GLY A 604 10.71 -16.36 -7.08
C GLY A 604 10.03 -17.58 -6.46
N GLY A 605 8.89 -17.39 -5.80
CA GLY A 605 8.08 -18.49 -5.26
C GLY A 605 7.53 -19.41 -6.35
N SER A 606 7.06 -18.84 -7.46
CA SER A 606 6.58 -19.58 -8.62
C SER A 606 7.70 -20.45 -9.23
N ILE A 607 8.89 -19.86 -9.43
CA ILE A 607 10.06 -20.58 -9.94
C ILE A 607 10.49 -21.69 -8.96
N LEU A 608 10.62 -21.37 -7.67
CA LEU A 608 11.08 -22.31 -6.65
C LEU A 608 10.12 -23.48 -6.47
N GLY A 609 8.81 -23.23 -6.49
CA GLY A 609 7.77 -24.25 -6.42
C GLY A 609 7.76 -25.20 -7.62
N CYS A 610 8.23 -24.74 -8.77
CA CYS A 610 8.31 -25.52 -10.00
C CYS A 610 9.56 -26.40 -10.13
N LEU A 611 10.52 -26.27 -9.20
CA LEU A 611 11.70 -27.11 -9.23
C LEU A 611 11.33 -28.57 -8.90
N GLY A 612 11.87 -29.53 -9.66
CA GLY A 612 11.67 -30.96 -9.38
C GLY A 612 12.15 -31.41 -8.00
N SER A 613 13.02 -30.62 -7.35
CA SER A 613 13.51 -30.82 -5.99
C SER A 613 12.67 -30.11 -4.92
N PHE A 614 11.62 -29.35 -5.28
CA PHE A 614 10.84 -28.54 -4.34
C PHE A 614 10.36 -29.32 -3.11
N SER A 615 9.91 -30.56 -3.35
CA SER A 615 9.41 -31.46 -2.33
C SER A 615 10.44 -31.81 -1.23
N GLN A 616 11.74 -31.65 -1.50
CA GLN A 616 12.84 -31.89 -0.56
C GLN A 616 12.99 -30.77 0.47
N PHE A 617 12.61 -29.53 0.09
CA PHE A 617 12.63 -28.36 0.98
C PHE A 617 11.40 -28.28 1.89
N CYS A 618 10.30 -28.92 1.51
CA CYS A 618 9.07 -28.85 2.27
C CYS A 618 9.15 -29.63 3.59
N VAL A 619 8.42 -29.12 4.59
CA VAL A 619 7.96 -29.90 5.74
C VAL A 619 6.77 -30.73 5.31
N THR A 620 6.79 -32.02 5.62
CA THR A 620 5.66 -32.94 5.42
C THR A 620 4.78 -32.99 6.67
N GLN A 621 3.51 -33.38 6.51
CA GLN A 621 2.61 -33.58 7.64
C GLN A 621 3.17 -34.57 8.68
N ALA A 622 3.83 -35.65 8.24
CA ALA A 622 4.46 -36.62 9.15
C ALA A 622 5.62 -36.00 9.95
N GLU A 623 6.47 -35.17 9.32
CA GLU A 623 7.53 -34.45 10.02
C GLU A 623 6.96 -33.43 11.02
N TYR A 624 5.85 -32.77 10.68
CA TYR A 624 5.13 -31.88 11.58
C TYR A 624 4.60 -32.62 12.82
N GLU A 625 3.96 -33.78 12.63
CA GLU A 625 3.42 -34.59 13.72
C GLU A 625 4.53 -35.19 14.61
N GLU A 626 5.68 -35.57 14.03
CA GLU A 626 6.81 -36.16 14.76
C GLU A 626 7.61 -35.11 15.56
N TYR A 627 7.94 -33.99 14.94
CA TYR A 627 8.86 -32.99 15.51
C TYR A 627 8.14 -31.75 16.08
N GLY A 628 6.87 -31.55 15.75
CA GLY A 628 6.12 -30.32 16.01
C GLY A 628 6.52 -29.16 15.08
N ALA A 629 5.69 -28.11 15.08
CA ALA A 629 5.84 -26.91 14.25
C ALA A 629 7.28 -26.37 14.20
N ARG A 630 7.82 -26.05 15.37
CA ARG A 630 9.09 -25.33 15.50
C ARG A 630 10.28 -26.12 14.95
N ALA A 631 10.45 -27.37 15.37
CA ALA A 631 11.61 -28.16 14.98
C ALA A 631 11.54 -28.59 13.51
N ALA A 632 10.34 -28.86 12.98
CA ALA A 632 10.15 -29.16 11.58
C ALA A 632 10.49 -27.95 10.69
N LEU A 633 9.96 -26.77 11.02
CA LEU A 633 10.23 -25.54 10.26
C LEU A 633 11.69 -25.08 10.37
N ASP A 634 12.30 -25.06 11.56
CA ASP A 634 13.71 -24.64 11.73
C ASP A 634 14.69 -25.55 10.94
N ARG A 635 14.32 -26.81 10.70
CA ARG A 635 15.14 -27.78 9.93
C ARG A 635 15.03 -27.59 8.42
N LYS A 636 13.83 -27.29 7.91
CA LYS A 636 13.51 -27.30 6.47
C LYS A 636 13.40 -25.90 5.87
N CYS A 637 13.01 -24.93 6.68
CA CYS A 637 12.76 -23.54 6.32
C CYS A 637 13.70 -22.63 7.16
N PRO A 638 15.00 -22.53 6.84
CA PRO A 638 15.98 -21.79 7.66
C PRO A 638 15.89 -20.26 7.57
#